data_AF-T2JFT5-F1
#
_entry.id   AF-T2JFT5-F1
#
_cell.length_a   1.000
_cell.length_b   1.000
_cell.length_c   1.000
_cell.angle_alpha   90.00
_cell.angle_beta   90.00
_cell.angle_gamma   90.00
#
_symmetry.space_group_name_H-M   'P 1'
#
loop_
_entity.id
_entity.type
_entity.pdbx_description
1 polymer ?
#
loop_
_entity_poly.entity_id
_entity_poly.type
_entity_poly.pdbx_seq_one_letter_code
_entity_poly.pdbx_strand_id
1 'polypeptide(L)'
;MNDTDYTEQCEIILIADAGVGVNPQISTSHISTMKMIEGWGYDISLADWGQLNDKENGLDIDEIDLKTTEINLISIQDFKNRSEYNKPHKYAYYSDEPDTIAYQEYVEWEKEQEEIEEAIYTERKIYQFKDFLSQGFKKLAKKKANQLSKINPFGEGESYTGNRAKKLLEEIRNGCDVLDNTFMGDGKSHSVLEIGSEEGQIIYLSKNHRNPSIPEIKRIFTDINPRTQWGFYFNNEGLLVEASELINPDSLVIKPNCIRADMFKGLINKGYDVENSGDTINPICLNCPLFSKCSDTPGMYKHDKRKQTEAKYQRGFPDSLPRDKDYSKHILIFDEPSEQLSTTQEIIETWEEIIIELDRLRPYLTSQITETLNESETQVQTEENYQFIDRLVQQLKPLFKKKKSLDIPSDKRGQSLKYGLEHEIILGLISVEDKEKLSQIVAQLEFLESEFIGELMGKLDRDHLLGVEQFDHEKEYQELKKQLSKELPITERNKLSIRFNYLDEERNEFKKKIKMVNSYHNSQKNIDYVKEISQKIADLPPNGLINILKALLGDTNISLRIAGNKCKIVVNDPNKYAFLKDAKKIYLETTIDSNHLQKIIPSSRPLKVVHREIPLPLENLEITNINTPGLKTNNPTKTATNRSQKVLRELTNRYGDMALITHKGDIMDKDGYYFRDNIGSNKFEGNPNLAFKGTPNPNYGAIMDEYRAIYGNLDGFEAYYDRLIKAQILQGVGRQRCQRYPEQKFRLFMIATDLNLDFLKDYGCKISNHHSLEYHPEAGSPTQVARLETLSAIADLSARGTKITLQAIGDLRDVSREAVRKLIQKSGLTLAKLIRFMQKILSTGSIDTLIEGVDRKFEVKQLRQFLELEFEAIATETLADIKTMGWEVFEKTYLQTFPEPVLARIAAVLLALIDEERIIFDSSPPPQNE
;
A
#
# COMPACT_ATOMS: atom_id res chain seq x y z
N MET A 1 49.22 15.15 -14.33
CA MET A 1 49.43 16.28 -13.39
C MET A 1 50.38 15.78 -12.32
N ASN A 2 51.43 16.55 -12.02
CA ASN A 2 52.55 16.12 -11.17
C ASN A 2 52.10 15.77 -9.75
N ASP A 3 52.73 14.72 -9.19
CA ASP A 3 52.74 14.38 -7.78
C ASP A 3 53.28 15.56 -6.96
N THR A 4 52.38 16.29 -6.31
CA THR A 4 52.71 17.11 -5.15
C THR A 4 52.11 16.41 -3.94
N ASP A 5 53.01 16.00 -3.04
CA ASP A 5 52.72 15.36 -1.76
C ASP A 5 52.01 16.38 -0.84
N TYR A 6 50.68 16.34 -0.78
CA TYR A 6 49.89 17.16 0.13
C TYR A 6 49.81 16.49 1.51
N THR A 7 50.91 16.52 2.26
CA THR A 7 50.94 16.09 3.67
C THR A 7 50.72 17.23 4.67
N GLU A 8 50.27 18.40 4.22
CA GLU A 8 49.84 19.47 5.12
C GLU A 8 48.42 19.14 5.61
N GLN A 9 48.22 19.07 6.95
CA GLN A 9 46.89 19.00 7.55
C GLN A 9 46.06 20.21 7.06
N CYS A 10 45.17 19.98 6.10
CA CYS A 10 44.23 21.01 5.66
C CYS A 10 43.17 21.21 6.73
N GLU A 11 43.17 22.38 7.37
CA GLU A 11 42.03 22.86 8.14
C GLU A 11 40.92 23.28 7.18
N ILE A 12 39.74 22.69 7.31
CA ILE A 12 38.57 23.04 6.50
C ILE A 12 37.74 24.05 7.30
N ILE A 13 37.51 25.23 6.72
CA ILE A 13 36.63 26.23 7.32
C ILE A 13 35.30 26.21 6.55
N LEU A 14 34.23 25.81 7.24
CA LEU A 14 32.88 25.88 6.69
C LEU A 14 32.32 27.28 6.90
N ILE A 15 31.79 27.86 5.82
CA ILE A 15 31.12 29.15 5.83
C ILE A 15 29.63 28.86 5.72
N ALA A 16 28.90 29.06 6.81
CA ALA A 16 27.45 28.85 6.82
C ALA A 16 26.68 30.15 6.59
N ASP A 17 25.50 29.97 6.01
CA ASP A 17 24.55 31.03 5.65
C ASP A 17 23.97 31.75 6.88
N ALA A 18 23.42 32.95 6.70
CA ALA A 18 22.81 33.69 7.80
C ALA A 18 21.59 32.95 8.39
N GLY A 19 21.47 32.98 9.73
CA GLY A 19 20.38 32.33 10.46
C GLY A 19 20.47 30.79 10.55
N VAL A 20 21.60 30.18 10.16
CA VAL A 20 21.77 28.71 10.17
C VAL A 20 21.59 28.10 11.58
N GLY A 21 21.94 28.84 12.63
CA GLY A 21 21.84 28.38 14.03
C GLY A 21 20.42 28.41 14.57
N VAL A 22 19.50 29.10 13.89
CA VAL A 22 18.09 29.30 14.31
C VAL A 22 17.13 28.36 13.58
N ASN A 23 17.47 27.89 12.37
CA ASN A 23 16.64 26.95 11.60
C ASN A 23 17.04 25.48 11.85
N PRO A 24 16.21 24.66 12.52
CA PRO A 24 16.56 23.28 12.86
C PRO A 24 16.83 22.36 11.66
N GLN A 25 16.18 22.62 10.52
CA GLN A 25 16.37 21.79 9.32
C GLN A 25 17.72 22.10 8.66
N ILE A 26 18.11 23.38 8.61
CA ILE A 26 19.36 23.82 7.99
C ILE A 26 20.55 23.51 8.91
N SER A 27 20.41 23.69 10.23
CA SER A 27 21.44 23.32 11.21
C SER A 27 21.74 21.81 11.21
N THR A 28 20.70 20.97 11.10
CA THR A 28 20.86 19.51 11.01
C THR A 28 21.64 19.10 9.75
N SER A 29 21.39 19.77 8.63
CA SER A 29 22.15 19.56 7.39
C SER A 29 23.64 19.92 7.58
N HIS A 30 23.94 21.08 8.15
CA HIS A 30 25.32 21.54 8.35
C HIS A 30 26.07 20.66 9.36
N ILE A 31 25.42 20.22 10.45
CA ILE A 31 26.00 19.25 11.39
C ILE A 31 26.33 17.93 10.70
N SER A 32 25.48 17.47 9.78
CA SER A 32 25.71 16.23 9.03
C SER A 32 26.90 16.37 8.06
N THR A 33 26.99 17.51 7.36
CA THR A 33 28.14 17.84 6.51
C THR A 33 29.43 17.90 7.30
N MET A 34 29.44 18.57 8.45
CA MET A 34 30.65 18.70 9.26
C MET A 34 31.10 17.36 9.85
N LYS A 35 30.15 16.49 10.30
CA LYS A 35 30.46 15.12 10.74
C LYS A 35 31.00 14.24 9.61
N MET A 36 30.49 14.41 8.39
CA MET A 36 30.97 13.69 7.22
C MET A 36 32.44 14.05 6.93
N ILE A 37 32.77 15.35 7.03
CA ILE A 37 34.13 15.86 6.81
C ILE A 37 35.08 15.41 7.93
N GLU A 38 34.67 15.44 9.20
CA GLU A 38 35.43 14.82 10.30
C GLU A 38 35.64 13.31 10.06
N GLY A 39 34.62 12.62 9.54
CA GLY A 39 34.70 11.20 9.17
C GLY A 39 35.71 10.90 8.05
N TRP A 40 36.10 11.91 7.27
CA TRP A 40 37.18 11.82 6.28
C TRP A 40 38.56 12.14 6.86
N GLY A 41 38.67 12.45 8.16
CA GLY A 41 39.92 12.70 8.86
C GLY A 41 40.43 14.15 8.80
N TYR A 42 39.59 15.10 8.40
CA TYR A 42 39.94 16.53 8.39
C TYR A 42 39.48 17.25 9.65
N ASP A 43 40.28 18.20 10.13
CA ASP A 43 39.88 19.14 11.17
C ASP A 43 38.99 20.22 10.54
N ILE A 44 37.80 20.43 11.11
CA ILE A 44 36.81 21.37 10.59
C ILE A 44 36.36 22.40 11.63
N SER A 45 36.38 23.66 11.21
CA SER A 45 35.92 24.82 11.98
C SER A 45 34.80 25.54 11.23
N LEU A 46 33.87 26.18 11.94
CA LEU A 46 32.82 27.01 11.33
C LEU A 46 33.16 28.49 11.49
N ALA A 47 33.13 29.26 10.40
CA ALA A 47 33.29 30.71 10.46
C ALA A 47 32.02 31.38 11.00
N ASP A 48 32.19 32.25 11.99
CA ASP A 48 31.12 32.98 12.68
C ASP A 48 31.52 34.45 12.88
N TRP A 49 30.83 35.35 12.18
CA TRP A 49 30.91 36.80 12.35
C TRP A 49 29.63 37.38 13.00
N GLY A 50 28.83 36.53 13.63
CA GLY A 50 27.54 36.88 14.25
C GLY A 50 26.32 36.43 13.45
N GLN A 51 26.50 35.85 12.26
CA GLN A 51 25.42 35.46 11.34
C GLN A 51 24.59 34.27 11.83
N LEU A 52 25.08 33.50 12.80
CA LEU A 52 24.42 32.26 13.22
C LEU A 52 23.09 32.49 13.97
N ASN A 53 22.89 33.67 14.56
CA ASN A 53 21.82 33.92 15.54
C ASN A 53 20.73 34.92 15.11
N ASP A 54 20.92 35.66 14.00
CA ASP A 54 19.96 36.65 13.51
C ASP A 54 19.63 36.36 12.04
N LYS A 55 18.39 35.96 11.77
CA LYS A 55 17.90 35.64 10.42
C LYS A 55 17.39 36.90 9.68
N GLU A 56 17.00 37.94 10.41
CA GLU A 56 16.40 39.14 9.82
C GLU A 56 17.43 40.25 9.55
N ASN A 57 18.51 40.32 10.33
CA ASN A 57 19.56 41.35 10.18
C ASN A 57 20.99 40.78 10.08
N GLY A 58 21.15 39.45 9.96
CA GLY A 58 22.45 38.83 9.75
C GLY A 58 23.02 39.17 8.37
N LEU A 59 24.27 39.61 8.32
CA LEU A 59 24.96 39.92 7.06
C LEU A 59 25.39 38.61 6.36
N ASP A 60 25.07 38.50 5.08
CA ASP A 60 25.55 37.41 4.22
C ASP A 60 27.05 37.56 3.93
N ILE A 61 27.69 36.49 3.42
CA ILE A 61 29.15 36.49 3.18
C ILE A 61 29.58 37.55 2.16
N ASP A 62 28.75 37.88 1.18
CA ASP A 62 29.03 38.92 0.20
C ASP A 62 28.78 40.34 0.75
N GLU A 63 28.22 40.46 1.95
CA GLU A 63 27.91 41.72 2.63
C GLU A 63 28.93 42.10 3.72
N ILE A 64 29.88 41.21 4.06
CA ILE A 64 30.92 41.49 5.07
C ILE A 64 32.18 42.12 4.46
N ASP A 65 32.73 43.12 5.14
CA ASP A 65 34.06 43.66 4.81
C ASP A 65 35.13 42.92 5.62
N LEU A 66 35.92 42.08 4.92
CA LEU A 66 37.00 41.28 5.51
C LEU A 66 38.10 42.09 6.21
N LYS A 67 38.18 43.41 5.98
CA LYS A 67 39.15 44.29 6.67
C LYS A 67 38.67 44.79 8.02
N THR A 68 37.36 44.75 8.28
CA THR A 68 36.73 45.36 9.45
C THR A 68 35.85 44.40 10.23
N THR A 69 35.43 43.28 9.63
CA THR A 69 34.58 42.27 10.24
C THR A 69 35.42 41.22 10.97
N GLU A 70 35.15 41.03 12.27
CA GLU A 70 35.82 40.00 13.07
C GLU A 70 35.15 38.63 12.82
N ILE A 71 35.92 37.69 12.26
CA ILE A 71 35.47 36.31 11.99
C ILE A 71 36.07 35.38 13.03
N ASN A 72 35.23 34.72 13.82
CA ASN A 72 35.62 33.71 14.79
C ASN A 72 35.47 32.31 14.19
N LEU A 73 36.41 31.42 14.51
CA LEU A 73 36.30 30.01 14.16
C LEU A 73 35.75 29.24 15.36
N ILE A 74 34.60 28.60 15.20
CA ILE A 74 33.96 27.82 16.27
C ILE A 74 33.96 26.34 15.96
N SER A 75 34.08 25.51 17.00
CA SER A 75 34.06 24.06 16.87
C SER A 75 32.66 23.53 16.57
N ILE A 76 32.58 22.29 16.07
CA ILE A 76 31.29 21.58 15.93
C ILE A 76 30.50 21.58 17.24
N GLN A 77 31.19 21.38 18.36
CA GLN A 77 30.54 21.29 19.66
C GLN A 77 29.97 22.64 20.09
N ASP A 78 30.67 23.73 19.82
CA ASP A 78 30.18 25.08 20.11
C ASP A 78 29.00 25.46 19.20
N PHE A 79 29.05 25.09 17.92
CA PHE A 79 27.93 25.28 17.00
C PHE A 79 26.69 24.50 17.45
N LYS A 80 26.85 23.23 17.86
CA LYS A 80 25.76 22.42 18.43
C LYS A 80 25.18 23.09 19.67
N ASN A 81 26.01 23.49 20.63
CA ASN A 81 25.56 24.14 21.86
C ASN A 81 24.74 25.41 21.57
N ARG A 82 25.14 26.21 20.58
CA ARG A 82 24.43 27.43 20.16
C ARG A 82 23.12 27.12 19.40
N SER A 83 23.11 26.09 18.55
CA SER A 83 21.90 25.63 17.87
C SER A 83 20.86 24.97 18.81
N GLU A 84 21.31 24.37 19.91
CA GLU A 84 20.44 23.78 20.93
C GLU A 84 19.86 24.83 21.89
N TYR A 85 20.60 25.91 22.17
CA TYR A 85 20.14 27.02 23.01
C TYR A 85 18.95 27.78 22.40
N ASN A 86 18.81 27.74 21.07
CA ASN A 86 17.71 28.34 20.31
C ASN A 86 16.55 27.37 20.02
N LYS A 87 16.46 26.20 20.66
CA LYS A 87 15.21 25.42 20.64
C LYS A 87 14.15 26.19 21.44
N PRO A 88 13.09 26.77 20.83
CA PRO A 88 11.97 27.23 21.64
C PRO A 88 11.37 25.99 22.32
N HIS A 89 11.37 26.02 23.65
CA HIS A 89 10.64 25.08 24.46
C HIS A 89 9.22 24.95 23.90
N LYS A 90 8.83 23.73 23.51
CA LYS A 90 7.44 23.36 23.27
C LYS A 90 6.60 23.83 24.48
N TYR A 91 5.47 24.47 24.16
CA TYR A 91 4.41 24.94 25.06
C TYR A 91 4.64 26.30 25.74
N ALA A 92 4.59 27.37 24.96
CA ALA A 92 3.95 28.61 25.38
C ALA A 92 3.00 29.05 24.26
N TYR A 93 1.72 29.23 24.60
CA TYR A 93 0.77 29.92 23.74
C TYR A 93 1.35 31.31 23.43
N TYR A 94 1.74 31.56 22.18
CA TYR A 94 1.94 32.91 21.68
C TYR A 94 0.75 33.26 20.79
N SER A 95 -0.06 34.13 21.37
CA SER A 95 -0.93 35.05 20.67
C SER A 95 -0.06 36.08 19.95
N ASP A 96 0.23 35.87 18.69
CA ASP A 96 0.64 36.95 17.79
C ASP A 96 -0.19 36.79 16.52
N GLU A 97 -0.75 37.90 16.05
CA GLU A 97 -1.68 37.93 14.91
C GLU A 97 -1.05 37.23 13.70
N PRO A 98 -1.78 36.33 13.01
CA PRO A 98 -1.23 35.59 11.89
C PRO A 98 -0.81 36.55 10.78
N ASP A 99 0.35 36.27 10.15
CA ASP A 99 0.81 36.92 8.93
C ASP A 99 -0.38 37.04 7.96
N THR A 100 -0.81 38.28 7.75
CA THR A 100 -2.06 38.58 7.05
C THR A 100 -2.03 38.09 5.61
N ILE A 101 -0.87 38.03 4.97
CA ILE A 101 -0.72 37.57 3.58
C ILE A 101 -0.73 36.04 3.55
N ALA A 102 0.07 35.37 4.39
CA ALA A 102 0.07 33.91 4.45
C ALA A 102 -1.27 33.34 4.93
N TYR A 103 -1.97 34.07 5.81
CA TYR A 103 -3.33 33.74 6.25
C TYR A 103 -4.36 34.00 5.14
N GLN A 104 -4.23 35.08 4.37
CA GLN A 104 -5.10 35.33 3.21
C GLN A 104 -4.90 34.29 2.12
N GLU A 105 -3.66 33.93 1.79
CA GLU A 105 -3.34 32.85 0.86
C GLU A 105 -3.84 31.49 1.35
N TYR A 106 -3.72 31.22 2.66
CA TYR A 106 -4.30 30.02 3.28
C TYR A 106 -5.83 30.01 3.23
N VAL A 107 -6.48 31.15 3.49
CA VAL A 107 -7.95 31.29 3.45
C VAL A 107 -8.48 31.22 2.02
N GLU A 108 -7.76 31.77 1.04
CA GLU A 108 -8.09 31.64 -0.38
C GLU A 108 -7.90 30.22 -0.89
N TRP A 109 -6.81 29.56 -0.49
CA TRP A 109 -6.60 28.14 -0.74
C TRP A 109 -7.67 27.28 -0.08
N GLU A 110 -8.05 27.56 1.18
CA GLU A 110 -9.16 26.86 1.86
C GLU A 110 -10.48 27.08 1.12
N LYS A 111 -10.79 28.30 0.67
CA LYS A 111 -11.99 28.58 -0.14
C LYS A 111 -11.99 27.81 -1.46
N GLU A 112 -10.86 27.77 -2.17
CA GLU A 112 -10.74 27.03 -3.43
C GLU A 112 -10.91 25.52 -3.20
N GLN A 113 -10.31 24.98 -2.13
CA GLN A 113 -10.55 23.59 -1.74
C GLN A 113 -12.01 23.33 -1.35
N GLU A 114 -12.66 24.26 -0.65
CA GLU A 114 -14.08 24.16 -0.28
C GLU A 114 -15.01 24.18 -1.50
N GLU A 115 -14.74 25.03 -2.50
CA GLU A 115 -15.52 25.09 -3.74
C GLU A 115 -15.37 23.80 -4.56
N ILE A 116 -14.16 23.24 -4.61
CA ILE A 116 -13.89 21.93 -5.22
C ILE A 116 -14.61 20.81 -4.45
N GLU A 117 -14.56 20.82 -3.12
CA GLU A 117 -15.28 19.86 -2.28
C GLU A 117 -16.81 19.94 -2.47
N GLU A 118 -17.39 21.14 -2.52
CA GLU A 118 -18.84 21.37 -2.76
C GLU A 118 -19.27 20.92 -4.17
N ALA A 119 -18.46 21.19 -5.20
CA ALA A 119 -18.72 20.76 -6.58
C ALA A 119 -18.70 19.24 -6.72
N ILE A 120 -17.65 18.59 -6.20
CA ILE A 120 -17.51 17.12 -6.17
C ILE A 120 -18.63 16.48 -5.34
N TYR A 121 -19.03 17.10 -4.23
CA TYR A 121 -20.14 16.64 -3.39
C TYR A 121 -21.47 16.64 -4.15
N THR A 122 -21.75 17.70 -4.91
CA THR A 122 -23.01 17.88 -5.63
C THR A 122 -23.15 16.92 -6.81
N GLU A 123 -22.12 16.81 -7.66
CA GLU A 123 -22.13 15.93 -8.84
C GLU A 123 -22.29 14.45 -8.44
N ARG A 124 -21.74 14.08 -7.28
CA ARG A 124 -21.69 12.70 -6.81
C ARG A 124 -22.94 12.24 -6.08
N LYS A 125 -23.66 13.13 -5.38
CA LYS A 125 -24.99 12.81 -4.83
C LYS A 125 -25.95 12.39 -5.95
N ILE A 126 -25.80 12.97 -7.15
CA ILE A 126 -26.55 12.58 -8.34
C ILE A 126 -26.19 11.14 -8.77
N TYR A 127 -24.90 10.77 -8.76
CA TYR A 127 -24.45 9.43 -9.14
C TYR A 127 -24.76 8.33 -8.10
N GLN A 128 -24.56 8.60 -6.80
CA GLN A 128 -24.87 7.65 -5.71
C GLN A 128 -26.35 7.30 -5.68
N PHE A 129 -27.20 8.28 -5.97
CA PHE A 129 -28.63 8.08 -6.11
C PHE A 129 -29.00 7.23 -7.34
N LYS A 130 -28.32 7.41 -8.48
CA LYS A 130 -28.48 6.56 -9.68
C LYS A 130 -28.14 5.09 -9.40
N ASP A 131 -27.00 4.82 -8.76
CA ASP A 131 -26.58 3.44 -8.41
C ASP A 131 -27.55 2.79 -7.40
N PHE A 132 -27.95 3.54 -6.36
CA PHE A 132 -28.93 3.09 -5.37
C PHE A 132 -30.27 2.66 -6.01
N LEU A 133 -30.78 3.42 -6.97
CA LEU A 133 -32.03 3.10 -7.67
C LEU A 133 -31.89 1.87 -8.58
N SER A 134 -30.75 1.71 -9.27
CA SER A 134 -30.45 0.53 -10.08
C SER A 134 -30.43 -0.77 -9.27
N GLN A 135 -29.98 -0.69 -8.00
CA GLN A 135 -29.96 -1.82 -7.06
C GLN A 135 -31.31 -2.02 -6.36
N GLY A 136 -32.04 -0.93 -6.10
CA GLY A 136 -33.37 -0.94 -5.49
C GLY A 136 -34.41 -1.71 -6.31
N PHE A 137 -34.36 -1.59 -7.65
CA PHE A 137 -35.23 -2.37 -8.55
C PHE A 137 -34.91 -3.87 -8.58
N LYS A 138 -33.65 -4.27 -8.34
CA LYS A 138 -33.24 -5.70 -8.27
C LYS A 138 -33.60 -6.37 -6.94
N LYS A 139 -33.65 -5.61 -5.84
CA LYS A 139 -33.94 -6.13 -4.48
C LYS A 139 -35.42 -6.37 -4.18
N LEU A 140 -36.34 -5.89 -5.03
CA LEU A 140 -37.79 -6.04 -4.84
C LEU A 140 -38.34 -7.44 -5.18
N ALA A 141 -37.50 -8.38 -5.64
CA ALA A 141 -37.92 -9.73 -6.05
C ALA A 141 -37.58 -10.88 -5.06
N LYS A 142 -36.92 -10.63 -3.92
CA LYS A 142 -36.60 -11.71 -2.95
C LYS A 142 -36.85 -11.27 -1.52
N LYS A 143 -37.97 -11.71 -0.93
CA LYS A 143 -38.14 -11.71 0.52
C LYS A 143 -38.70 -13.02 1.04
N LYS A 144 -38.07 -13.45 2.15
CA LYS A 144 -38.31 -14.57 3.07
C LYS A 144 -37.72 -15.94 2.70
N ALA A 145 -36.66 -16.32 3.42
CA ALA A 145 -36.50 -17.63 4.06
C ALA A 145 -35.34 -17.69 5.07
N ASN A 146 -35.64 -18.19 6.28
CA ASN A 146 -34.81 -18.78 7.34
C ASN A 146 -33.75 -17.96 8.11
N GLN A 147 -33.73 -18.18 9.43
CA GLN A 147 -32.81 -17.65 10.47
C GLN A 147 -31.35 -18.17 10.38
N LEU A 148 -30.89 -18.53 9.19
CA LEU A 148 -29.51 -18.95 8.88
C LEU A 148 -29.09 -18.19 7.63
N SER A 149 -27.86 -17.65 7.57
CA SER A 149 -27.39 -16.99 6.35
C SER A 149 -27.17 -18.02 5.24
N LYS A 150 -28.18 -18.18 4.37
CA LYS A 150 -28.03 -18.86 3.07
C LYS A 150 -27.35 -17.99 2.01
N ILE A 151 -27.01 -16.75 2.37
CA ILE A 151 -26.63 -15.70 1.44
C ILE A 151 -25.28 -15.15 1.88
N ASN A 152 -24.25 -15.37 1.06
CA ASN A 152 -23.06 -14.55 1.03
C ASN A 152 -23.30 -13.46 -0.05
N PRO A 153 -23.35 -12.16 0.28
CA PRO A 153 -23.53 -11.09 -0.70
C PRO A 153 -22.41 -11.02 -1.76
N PHE A 154 -21.30 -11.74 -1.58
CA PHE A 154 -20.23 -11.89 -2.58
C PHE A 154 -20.44 -13.02 -3.60
N GLY A 155 -21.49 -13.85 -3.42
CA GLY A 155 -21.99 -14.80 -4.42
C GLY A 155 -21.20 -16.09 -4.61
N GLU A 156 -21.97 -17.15 -4.91
CA GLU A 156 -21.60 -18.50 -5.37
C GLU A 156 -20.89 -19.41 -4.36
N GLY A 157 -21.61 -20.41 -3.88
CA GLY A 157 -21.03 -21.53 -3.14
C GLY A 157 -22.10 -22.49 -2.65
N GLU A 158 -21.75 -23.76 -2.53
CA GLU A 158 -22.64 -24.76 -1.95
C GLU A 158 -22.62 -24.62 -0.42
N SER A 159 -23.81 -24.47 0.18
CA SER A 159 -23.94 -24.48 1.63
C SER A 159 -23.77 -25.89 2.18
N TYR A 160 -23.10 -26.04 3.32
CA TYR A 160 -22.99 -27.33 3.99
C TYR A 160 -23.14 -27.21 5.51
N THR A 161 -23.51 -28.35 6.10
CA THR A 161 -23.56 -28.54 7.56
C THR A 161 -22.56 -29.64 7.95
N GLY A 162 -22.18 -29.70 9.23
CA GLY A 162 -21.28 -30.73 9.73
C GLY A 162 -19.80 -30.33 9.74
N ASN A 163 -18.91 -31.32 9.59
CA ASN A 163 -17.46 -31.16 9.75
C ASN A 163 -16.81 -30.57 8.48
N ARG A 164 -16.13 -29.42 8.64
CA ARG A 164 -15.45 -28.69 7.57
C ARG A 164 -14.42 -29.55 6.84
N ALA A 165 -13.46 -30.14 7.57
CA ALA A 165 -12.37 -30.90 6.96
C ALA A 165 -12.87 -32.07 6.10
N LYS A 166 -13.93 -32.76 6.53
CA LYS A 166 -14.59 -33.80 5.74
C LYS A 166 -15.18 -33.26 4.44
N LYS A 167 -15.91 -32.14 4.48
CA LYS A 167 -16.47 -31.52 3.26
C LYS A 167 -15.37 -31.06 2.30
N LEU A 168 -14.32 -30.43 2.80
CA LEU A 168 -13.19 -30.01 1.95
C LEU A 168 -12.52 -31.23 1.28
N LEU A 169 -12.27 -32.30 2.03
CA LEU A 169 -11.68 -33.53 1.49
C LEU A 169 -12.60 -34.27 0.52
N GLU A 170 -13.91 -34.23 0.73
CA GLU A 170 -14.91 -34.77 -0.20
C GLU A 170 -14.80 -34.10 -1.58
N GLU A 171 -14.79 -32.77 -1.62
CA GLU A 171 -14.67 -32.03 -2.88
C GLU A 171 -13.31 -32.26 -3.57
N ILE A 172 -12.22 -32.35 -2.79
CA ILE A 172 -10.91 -32.75 -3.33
C ILE A 172 -10.97 -34.16 -3.94
N ARG A 173 -11.68 -35.12 -3.33
CA ARG A 173 -11.85 -36.47 -3.89
C ARG A 173 -12.72 -36.46 -5.15
N ASN A 174 -13.67 -35.54 -5.24
CA ASN A 174 -14.50 -35.33 -6.44
C ASN A 174 -13.75 -34.69 -7.61
N GLY A 175 -12.45 -34.40 -7.45
CA GLY A 175 -11.63 -33.83 -8.51
C GLY A 175 -11.59 -32.31 -8.54
N CYS A 176 -12.18 -31.63 -7.57
CA CYS A 176 -12.22 -30.16 -7.49
C CYS A 176 -11.03 -29.61 -6.72
N ASP A 177 -10.73 -28.32 -6.94
CA ASP A 177 -10.11 -27.44 -5.94
C ASP A 177 -11.22 -26.76 -5.13
N VAL A 178 -10.94 -26.27 -3.93
CA VAL A 178 -11.99 -25.81 -3.00
C VAL A 178 -11.69 -24.44 -2.44
N LEU A 179 -12.61 -23.49 -2.60
CA LEU A 179 -12.62 -22.21 -1.88
C LEU A 179 -13.64 -22.27 -0.74
N ASP A 180 -13.15 -22.30 0.51
CA ASP A 180 -13.99 -22.15 1.70
C ASP A 180 -14.23 -20.66 1.98
N ASN A 181 -15.38 -20.17 1.51
CA ASN A 181 -15.81 -18.77 1.69
C ASN A 181 -16.53 -18.51 3.03
N THR A 182 -16.56 -19.50 3.94
CA THR A 182 -17.24 -19.35 5.25
C THR A 182 -16.80 -18.07 5.96
N PHE A 183 -17.74 -17.43 6.68
CA PHE A 183 -17.50 -16.19 7.41
C PHE A 183 -16.22 -16.23 8.27
N MET A 184 -15.55 -15.08 8.35
CA MET A 184 -14.32 -14.93 9.14
C MET A 184 -14.57 -15.19 10.63
N GLY A 185 -13.60 -15.79 11.32
CA GLY A 185 -13.72 -16.10 12.75
C GLY A 185 -14.39 -17.44 13.08
N ASP A 186 -14.99 -18.14 12.09
CA ASP A 186 -15.52 -19.52 12.24
C ASP A 186 -14.43 -20.61 12.38
N GLY A 187 -13.18 -20.21 12.60
CA GLY A 187 -12.07 -21.13 12.85
C GLY A 187 -11.63 -21.95 11.62
N LYS A 188 -11.63 -21.36 10.42
CA LYS A 188 -11.18 -22.01 9.19
C LYS A 188 -9.80 -22.68 9.36
N SER A 189 -8.81 -21.94 9.83
CA SER A 189 -7.43 -22.43 10.00
C SER A 189 -7.30 -23.55 11.05
N HIS A 190 -8.23 -23.68 12.01
CA HIS A 190 -8.20 -24.80 12.97
C HIS A 190 -8.52 -26.15 12.32
N SER A 191 -9.35 -26.14 11.25
CA SER A 191 -9.70 -27.38 10.53
C SER A 191 -8.55 -27.99 9.75
N VAL A 192 -7.47 -27.23 9.51
CA VAL A 192 -6.25 -27.69 8.83
C VAL A 192 -5.65 -28.92 9.52
N LEU A 193 -5.75 -28.99 10.84
CA LEU A 193 -5.22 -30.10 11.64
C LEU A 193 -5.99 -31.41 11.44
N GLU A 194 -7.23 -31.34 10.96
CA GLU A 194 -8.08 -32.49 10.67
C GLU A 194 -7.97 -32.98 9.22
N ILE A 195 -7.33 -32.18 8.35
CA ILE A 195 -7.10 -32.55 6.95
C ILE A 195 -5.93 -33.54 6.93
N GLY A 196 -6.21 -34.76 6.44
CA GLY A 196 -5.24 -35.81 6.23
C GLY A 196 -4.98 -36.06 4.74
N SER A 197 -3.83 -36.66 4.44
CA SER A 197 -3.48 -37.11 3.10
C SER A 197 -2.90 -38.53 3.19
N GLU A 198 -3.38 -39.41 2.31
CA GLU A 198 -2.97 -40.83 2.24
C GLU A 198 -1.71 -41.03 1.39
N GLU A 199 -1.56 -40.29 0.29
CA GLU A 199 -0.49 -40.50 -0.70
C GLU A 199 0.47 -39.30 -0.91
N GLY A 200 0.16 -38.13 -0.34
CA GLY A 200 0.94 -36.90 -0.55
C GLY A 200 1.16 -36.08 0.72
N GLN A 201 2.00 -35.04 0.63
CA GLN A 201 2.25 -34.11 1.73
C GLN A 201 1.13 -33.08 1.85
N ILE A 202 1.01 -32.49 3.05
CA ILE A 202 0.11 -31.35 3.30
C ILE A 202 0.95 -30.12 3.54
N ILE A 203 0.68 -29.07 2.75
CA ILE A 203 1.44 -27.84 2.78
C ILE A 203 0.51 -26.67 3.13
N TYR A 204 0.67 -26.12 4.33
CA TYR A 204 -0.07 -24.95 4.81
C TYR A 204 0.67 -23.67 4.43
N LEU A 205 0.09 -22.90 3.52
CA LEU A 205 0.66 -21.68 2.96
C LEU A 205 0.04 -20.47 3.63
N SER A 206 0.88 -19.64 4.26
CA SER A 206 0.44 -18.46 5.00
C SER A 206 1.51 -17.36 4.98
N LYS A 207 1.10 -16.08 4.91
CA LYS A 207 1.95 -14.90 5.11
C LYS A 207 2.63 -14.92 6.49
N ASN A 208 1.92 -15.45 7.48
CA ASN A 208 2.37 -15.55 8.86
C ASN A 208 2.90 -16.96 9.21
N HIS A 209 3.32 -17.75 8.22
CA HIS A 209 3.71 -19.15 8.42
C HIS A 209 4.77 -19.37 9.52
N ARG A 210 5.68 -18.41 9.75
CA ARG A 210 6.70 -18.48 10.83
C ARG A 210 6.11 -18.25 12.22
N ASN A 211 5.10 -17.38 12.30
CA ASN A 211 4.42 -16.96 13.52
C ASN A 211 2.91 -17.30 13.45
N PRO A 212 2.54 -18.58 13.27
CA PRO A 212 1.14 -18.94 13.11
C PRO A 212 0.41 -18.71 14.43
N SER A 213 -0.83 -18.23 14.34
CA SER A 213 -1.69 -17.99 15.50
C SER A 213 -2.13 -19.28 16.20
N ILE A 214 -1.99 -20.44 15.53
CA ILE A 214 -2.35 -21.77 16.05
C ILE A 214 -1.08 -22.51 16.53
N PRO A 215 -0.92 -22.75 17.84
CA PRO A 215 0.27 -23.42 18.39
C PRO A 215 0.52 -24.82 17.82
N GLU A 216 -0.54 -25.56 17.52
CA GLU A 216 -0.45 -26.91 16.94
C GLU A 216 0.14 -26.88 15.54
N ILE A 217 -0.19 -25.86 14.72
CA ILE A 217 0.45 -25.68 13.41
C ILE A 217 1.94 -25.43 13.61
N LYS A 218 2.32 -24.57 14.57
CA LYS A 218 3.73 -24.31 14.89
C LYS A 218 4.50 -25.58 15.27
N ARG A 219 3.86 -26.49 16.02
CA ARG A 219 4.46 -27.72 16.54
C ARG A 219 4.50 -28.86 15.52
N ILE A 220 3.44 -29.03 14.72
CA ILE A 220 3.27 -30.19 13.82
C ILE A 220 3.86 -29.92 12.45
N PHE A 221 3.76 -28.69 11.93
CA PHE A 221 4.18 -28.36 10.58
C PHE A 221 5.62 -27.85 10.57
N THR A 222 6.44 -28.47 9.72
CA THR A 222 7.84 -28.06 9.51
C THR A 222 7.87 -26.80 8.67
N ASP A 223 8.53 -25.75 9.17
CA ASP A 223 8.67 -24.49 8.44
C ASP A 223 9.67 -24.62 7.28
N ILE A 224 9.26 -24.17 6.10
CA ILE A 224 10.12 -24.08 4.92
C ILE A 224 10.85 -22.73 5.01
N ASN A 225 12.12 -22.76 5.41
CA ASN A 225 12.91 -21.56 5.55
C ASN A 225 13.21 -20.91 4.19
N PRO A 226 13.20 -19.57 4.11
CA PRO A 226 13.62 -18.85 2.92
C PRO A 226 15.16 -18.78 2.90
N ARG A 227 15.71 -18.21 1.83
CA ARG A 227 17.10 -17.75 1.82
C ARG A 227 17.23 -16.58 2.79
N THR A 228 18.22 -16.61 3.67
CA THR A 228 18.54 -15.50 4.57
C THR A 228 20.04 -15.33 4.72
N GLN A 229 20.48 -14.07 4.66
CA GLN A 229 21.87 -13.65 4.84
C GLN A 229 22.22 -13.44 6.31
N TRP A 230 21.25 -13.01 7.12
CA TRP A 230 21.48 -12.62 8.52
C TRP A 230 20.80 -13.55 9.53
N GLY A 231 19.90 -14.44 9.09
CA GLY A 231 19.18 -15.35 9.98
C GLY A 231 17.89 -14.74 10.54
N PHE A 232 17.36 -15.34 11.61
CA PHE A 232 16.14 -14.90 12.29
C PHE A 232 16.32 -14.90 13.81
N TYR A 233 15.67 -13.96 14.49
CA TYR A 233 15.66 -13.83 15.95
C TYR A 233 14.26 -13.50 16.48
N PHE A 234 14.04 -13.65 17.78
CA PHE A 234 12.81 -13.19 18.43
C PHE A 234 12.92 -11.70 18.74
N ASN A 235 11.98 -10.90 18.25
CA ASN A 235 11.86 -9.50 18.63
C ASN A 235 11.30 -9.34 20.06
N ASN A 236 11.17 -8.10 20.54
CA ASN A 236 10.65 -7.80 21.87
C ASN A 236 9.19 -8.26 22.10
N GLU A 237 8.45 -8.53 21.02
CA GLU A 237 7.07 -9.04 21.05
C GLU A 237 7.01 -10.57 21.02
N GLY A 238 8.16 -11.25 21.01
CA GLY A 238 8.26 -12.72 20.93
C GLY A 238 7.97 -13.29 19.54
N LEU A 239 7.96 -12.45 18.50
CA LEU A 239 7.77 -12.86 17.10
C LEU A 239 9.11 -13.16 16.44
N LEU A 240 9.17 -14.25 15.68
CA LEU A 240 10.35 -14.60 14.90
C LEU A 240 10.41 -13.73 13.64
N VAL A 241 11.43 -12.88 13.55
CA VAL A 241 11.64 -11.91 12.45
C VAL A 241 13.02 -12.06 11.83
N GLU A 242 13.16 -11.63 10.57
CA GLU A 242 14.46 -11.65 9.87
C GLU A 242 15.42 -10.70 10.60
N ALA A 243 16.66 -11.15 10.80
CA ALA A 243 17.70 -10.36 11.42
C ALA A 243 18.32 -9.37 10.42
N SER A 244 19.03 -8.38 10.94
CA SER A 244 19.91 -7.50 10.16
C SER A 244 21.34 -7.64 10.65
N GLU A 245 22.28 -6.97 9.97
CA GLU A 245 23.69 -6.89 10.38
C GLU A 245 23.90 -6.35 11.82
N LEU A 246 22.91 -5.64 12.36
CA LEU A 246 22.95 -5.03 13.70
C LEU A 246 22.61 -6.03 14.82
N ILE A 247 22.04 -7.19 14.49
CA ILE A 247 21.58 -8.16 15.48
C ILE A 247 22.76 -9.03 15.92
N ASN A 248 22.93 -9.18 17.24
CA ASN A 248 23.95 -10.06 17.81
C ASN A 248 23.74 -11.51 17.29
N PRO A 249 24.76 -12.14 16.68
CA PRO A 249 24.69 -13.51 16.17
C PRO A 249 24.23 -14.55 17.21
N ASP A 250 24.51 -14.33 18.49
CA ASP A 250 24.10 -15.25 19.58
C ASP A 250 22.60 -15.21 19.85
N SER A 251 21.93 -14.11 19.51
CA SER A 251 20.47 -13.96 19.62
C SER A 251 19.71 -14.68 18.49
N LEU A 252 20.42 -15.18 17.47
CA LEU A 252 19.80 -15.82 16.31
C LEU A 252 19.29 -17.23 16.65
N VAL A 253 17.99 -17.43 16.41
CA VAL A 253 17.28 -18.71 16.51
C VAL A 253 17.51 -19.55 15.25
N ILE A 254 17.44 -18.90 14.09
CA ILE A 254 17.79 -19.50 12.80
C ILE A 254 19.02 -18.78 12.29
N LYS A 255 20.08 -19.53 11.99
CA LYS A 255 21.34 -18.97 11.50
C LYS A 255 21.24 -18.62 9.99
N PRO A 256 22.09 -17.71 9.48
CA PRO A 256 22.26 -17.48 8.05
C PRO A 256 22.41 -18.78 7.26
N ASN A 257 21.73 -18.90 6.12
CA ASN A 257 21.75 -20.12 5.31
C ASN A 257 22.13 -19.88 3.85
N CYS A 258 22.26 -18.63 3.40
CA CYS A 258 22.59 -18.28 2.02
C CYS A 258 23.37 -16.96 1.95
N ILE A 259 24.65 -17.03 1.57
CA ILE A 259 25.53 -15.84 1.44
C ILE A 259 25.12 -14.91 0.28
N ARG A 260 24.31 -15.39 -0.67
CA ARG A 260 23.82 -14.62 -1.82
C ARG A 260 22.35 -14.18 -1.67
N ALA A 261 21.74 -14.29 -0.49
CA ALA A 261 20.30 -14.09 -0.33
C ALA A 261 19.83 -12.71 -0.81
N ASP A 262 20.59 -11.66 -0.51
CA ASP A 262 20.24 -10.28 -0.89
C ASP A 262 20.39 -10.03 -2.40
N MET A 263 21.24 -10.79 -3.10
CA MET A 263 21.38 -10.70 -4.56
C MET A 263 20.11 -11.10 -5.29
N PHE A 264 19.45 -12.18 -4.82
CA PHE A 264 18.16 -12.61 -5.37
C PHE A 264 17.12 -11.52 -5.16
N LYS A 265 17.00 -11.00 -3.94
CA LYS A 265 16.05 -9.92 -3.61
C LYS A 265 16.32 -8.67 -4.46
N GLY A 266 17.58 -8.27 -4.62
CA GLY A 266 17.99 -7.09 -5.37
C GLY A 266 17.68 -7.18 -6.87
N LEU A 267 17.96 -8.32 -7.51
CA LEU A 267 17.67 -8.52 -8.93
C LEU A 267 16.17 -8.66 -9.20
N ILE A 268 15.45 -9.41 -8.36
CA ILE A 268 13.98 -9.52 -8.45
C ILE A 268 13.38 -8.12 -8.34
N ASN A 269 13.74 -7.31 -7.35
CA ASN A 269 13.19 -5.96 -7.17
C ASN A 269 13.44 -5.04 -8.38
N LYS A 270 14.43 -5.34 -9.21
CA LYS A 270 14.75 -4.59 -10.43
C LYS A 270 14.06 -5.12 -11.69
N GLY A 271 13.28 -6.20 -11.60
CA GLY A 271 12.55 -6.76 -12.74
C GLY A 271 13.34 -7.79 -13.54
N TYR A 272 14.45 -8.29 -13.02
CA TYR A 272 15.21 -9.38 -13.64
C TYR A 272 14.64 -10.73 -13.23
N ASP A 273 14.48 -11.62 -14.19
CA ASP A 273 14.09 -12.99 -13.91
C ASP A 273 15.30 -13.81 -13.43
N VAL A 274 15.33 -14.10 -12.13
CA VAL A 274 16.37 -14.94 -11.53
C VAL A 274 15.89 -16.35 -11.22
N GLU A 275 14.59 -16.64 -11.24
CA GLU A 275 14.05 -17.93 -10.79
C GLU A 275 13.58 -18.83 -11.96
N ASN A 276 13.27 -18.28 -13.15
CA ASN A 276 12.78 -19.04 -14.30
C ASN A 276 13.82 -19.24 -15.42
N SER A 277 15.06 -19.59 -15.08
CA SER A 277 16.11 -19.88 -16.09
C SER A 277 15.88 -21.19 -16.88
N GLY A 278 14.65 -21.70 -16.96
CA GLY A 278 14.32 -22.99 -17.59
C GLY A 278 14.95 -24.18 -16.88
N ASP A 279 15.37 -25.20 -17.65
CA ASP A 279 16.10 -26.39 -17.17
C ASP A 279 17.54 -26.09 -16.70
N THR A 280 17.96 -24.82 -16.75
CA THR A 280 19.31 -24.38 -16.42
C THR A 280 19.40 -23.98 -14.94
N ILE A 281 20.46 -24.41 -14.27
CA ILE A 281 20.73 -24.04 -12.88
C ILE A 281 20.80 -22.52 -12.77
N ASN A 282 19.99 -21.94 -11.88
CA ASN A 282 19.97 -20.51 -11.55
C ASN A 282 21.40 -19.88 -11.57
N PRO A 283 21.65 -18.83 -12.37
CA PRO A 283 22.99 -18.25 -12.55
C PRO A 283 23.66 -17.77 -11.26
N ILE A 284 22.89 -17.26 -10.29
CA ILE A 284 23.40 -16.83 -8.98
C ILE A 284 23.85 -18.04 -8.17
N CYS A 285 23.13 -19.16 -8.25
CA CYS A 285 23.54 -20.41 -7.62
C CYS A 285 24.74 -21.02 -8.33
N LEU A 286 24.70 -21.13 -9.66
CA LEU A 286 25.72 -21.81 -10.48
C LEU A 286 27.11 -21.25 -10.23
N ASN A 287 27.22 -19.93 -10.15
CA ASN A 287 28.49 -19.25 -9.92
C ASN A 287 28.86 -19.19 -8.43
N CYS A 288 28.07 -19.74 -7.51
CA CYS A 288 28.34 -19.62 -6.07
C CYS A 288 29.58 -20.41 -5.66
N PRO A 289 30.54 -19.82 -4.90
CA PRO A 289 31.72 -20.55 -4.41
C PRO A 289 31.34 -21.72 -3.47
N LEU A 290 30.11 -21.70 -2.93
CA LEU A 290 29.56 -22.75 -2.08
C LEU A 290 28.58 -23.67 -2.82
N PHE A 291 28.42 -23.56 -4.15
CA PHE A 291 27.40 -24.29 -4.91
C PHE A 291 27.43 -25.80 -4.65
N SER A 292 28.62 -26.42 -4.76
CA SER A 292 28.81 -27.86 -4.55
C SER A 292 28.58 -28.31 -3.11
N LYS A 293 28.79 -27.43 -2.12
CA LYS A 293 28.61 -27.73 -0.69
C LYS A 293 27.21 -27.43 -0.18
N CYS A 294 26.49 -26.52 -0.83
CA CYS A 294 25.19 -26.00 -0.40
C CYS A 294 24.12 -27.10 -0.29
N SER A 295 24.19 -28.11 -1.16
CA SER A 295 23.26 -29.24 -1.16
C SER A 295 23.56 -30.29 -0.09
N ASP A 296 24.78 -30.33 0.45
CA ASP A 296 25.24 -31.43 1.31
C ASP A 296 25.58 -31.00 2.75
N THR A 297 25.72 -29.70 2.99
CA THR A 297 26.14 -29.16 4.30
C THR A 297 24.94 -28.71 5.13
N PRO A 298 24.70 -29.28 6.33
CA PRO A 298 23.71 -28.78 7.27
C PRO A 298 23.86 -27.30 7.58
N GLY A 299 22.75 -26.56 7.62
CA GLY A 299 22.73 -25.11 7.81
C GLY A 299 22.84 -24.29 6.52
N MET A 300 23.06 -24.94 5.37
CA MET A 300 23.02 -24.27 4.05
C MET A 300 21.66 -24.45 3.39
N TYR A 301 21.24 -23.44 2.63
CA TYR A 301 19.89 -23.34 2.08
C TYR A 301 19.44 -24.59 1.31
N LYS A 302 20.20 -25.07 0.31
CA LYS A 302 19.74 -26.19 -0.54
C LYS A 302 19.59 -27.49 0.27
N HIS A 303 20.55 -27.80 1.13
CA HIS A 303 20.49 -28.95 2.03
C HIS A 303 19.26 -28.88 2.95
N ASP A 304 19.09 -27.76 3.67
CA ASP A 304 18.01 -27.63 4.66
C ASP A 304 16.64 -27.59 3.98
N LYS A 305 16.54 -26.94 2.81
CA LYS A 305 15.32 -26.92 1.99
C LYS A 305 14.88 -28.32 1.57
N ARG A 306 15.81 -29.15 1.10
CA ARG A 306 15.53 -30.54 0.72
C ARG A 306 14.97 -31.32 1.92
N LYS A 307 15.62 -31.25 3.07
CA LYS A 307 15.14 -31.91 4.30
C LYS A 307 13.77 -31.41 4.76
N GLN A 308 13.55 -30.09 4.72
CA GLN A 308 12.26 -29.50 5.12
C GLN A 308 11.12 -29.94 4.19
N THR A 309 11.39 -30.06 2.89
CA THR A 309 10.39 -30.43 1.88
C THR A 309 10.11 -31.94 1.78
N GLU A 310 10.84 -32.77 2.53
CA GLU A 310 10.54 -34.19 2.77
C GLU A 310 9.49 -34.40 3.88
N ALA A 311 9.29 -33.42 4.76
CA ALA A 311 8.35 -33.53 5.88
C ALA A 311 6.91 -33.76 5.42
N LYS A 312 6.17 -34.62 6.14
CA LYS A 312 4.76 -34.92 5.80
C LYS A 312 3.84 -33.69 5.89
N TYR A 313 4.08 -32.83 6.88
CA TYR A 313 3.34 -31.60 7.12
C TYR A 313 4.31 -30.41 7.05
N GLN A 314 4.07 -29.49 6.12
CA GLN A 314 4.95 -28.35 5.84
C GLN A 314 4.19 -27.04 5.92
N ARG A 315 4.84 -25.98 6.38
CA ARG A 315 4.30 -24.62 6.33
C ARG A 315 5.28 -23.68 5.66
N GLY A 316 4.78 -22.68 4.93
CA GLY A 316 5.64 -21.78 4.18
C GLY A 316 4.87 -20.65 3.50
N PHE A 317 5.59 -19.85 2.74
CA PHE A 317 5.02 -18.90 1.78
C PHE A 317 4.97 -19.55 0.38
N PRO A 318 3.99 -19.25 -0.50
CA PRO A 318 3.91 -19.86 -1.84
C PRO A 318 5.20 -19.76 -2.66
N ASP A 319 5.82 -18.58 -2.69
CA ASP A 319 7.08 -18.34 -3.43
C ASP A 319 8.29 -19.07 -2.81
N SER A 320 8.14 -19.68 -1.64
CA SER A 320 9.16 -20.53 -1.03
C SER A 320 9.09 -21.99 -1.47
N LEU A 321 8.12 -22.41 -2.30
CA LEU A 321 8.02 -23.79 -2.74
C LEU A 321 9.04 -24.12 -3.86
N PRO A 322 9.69 -25.30 -3.84
CA PRO A 322 10.49 -25.77 -4.97
C PRO A 322 9.69 -25.81 -6.27
N ARG A 323 10.21 -25.22 -7.35
CA ARG A 323 9.55 -25.18 -8.68
C ARG A 323 9.69 -26.48 -9.47
N ASP A 324 10.75 -27.25 -9.20
CA ASP A 324 11.13 -28.51 -9.85
C ASP A 324 10.44 -29.76 -9.25
N LYS A 325 9.62 -29.56 -8.21
CA LYS A 325 8.94 -30.64 -7.49
C LYS A 325 7.56 -30.93 -8.09
N ASP A 326 7.23 -32.21 -8.23
CA ASP A 326 5.88 -32.66 -8.58
C ASP A 326 4.93 -32.57 -7.36
N TYR A 327 3.92 -31.69 -7.46
CA TYR A 327 2.89 -31.50 -6.43
C TYR A 327 1.57 -32.25 -6.72
N SER A 328 1.47 -33.03 -7.80
CA SER A 328 0.22 -33.69 -8.24
C SER A 328 -0.49 -34.51 -7.15
N LYS A 329 0.29 -35.12 -6.24
CA LYS A 329 -0.24 -35.92 -5.12
C LYS A 329 -0.57 -35.09 -3.87
N HIS A 330 -0.04 -33.88 -3.77
CA HIS A 330 -0.02 -33.06 -2.55
C HIS A 330 -1.29 -32.23 -2.39
N ILE A 331 -1.58 -31.84 -1.14
CA ILE A 331 -2.65 -30.91 -0.80
C ILE A 331 -2.01 -29.59 -0.33
N LEU A 332 -2.31 -28.51 -1.05
CA LEU A 332 -1.91 -27.15 -0.70
C LEU A 332 -3.09 -26.45 -0.05
N ILE A 333 -2.86 -25.86 1.12
CA ILE A 333 -3.87 -25.12 1.87
C ILE A 333 -3.42 -23.67 1.96
N PHE A 334 -4.04 -22.79 1.20
CA PHE A 334 -3.78 -21.35 1.21
C PHE A 334 -4.67 -20.69 2.27
N ASP A 335 -4.07 -20.13 3.31
CA ASP A 335 -4.78 -19.31 4.30
C ASP A 335 -4.70 -17.84 3.88
N GLU A 336 -5.81 -17.14 3.70
CA GLU A 336 -5.82 -15.75 3.18
C GLU A 336 -4.98 -15.58 1.87
N PRO A 337 -5.27 -16.34 0.78
CA PRO A 337 -4.56 -16.23 -0.49
C PRO A 337 -4.46 -14.81 -1.06
N SER A 338 -5.46 -13.93 -0.85
CA SER A 338 -5.41 -12.55 -1.36
C SER A 338 -4.25 -11.72 -0.79
N GLU A 339 -3.69 -12.12 0.35
CA GLU A 339 -2.54 -11.46 1.00
C GLU A 339 -1.18 -12.05 0.57
N GLN A 340 -1.17 -13.10 -0.26
CA GLN A 340 0.03 -13.92 -0.54
C GLN A 340 0.25 -14.19 -2.02
N LEU A 341 -0.82 -14.39 -2.77
CA LEU A 341 -0.76 -14.66 -4.20
C LEU A 341 -0.71 -13.33 -4.94
N SER A 342 0.42 -13.09 -5.60
CA SER A 342 0.55 -12.00 -6.56
C SER A 342 1.36 -12.50 -7.74
N THR A 343 0.78 -12.37 -8.93
CA THR A 343 1.43 -12.65 -10.21
C THR A 343 2.02 -11.40 -10.83
N THR A 344 1.76 -10.23 -10.25
CA THR A 344 2.22 -8.95 -10.77
C THR A 344 3.47 -8.48 -10.04
N GLN A 345 4.31 -7.76 -10.77
CA GLN A 345 5.47 -7.07 -10.26
C GLN A 345 5.42 -5.60 -10.69
N GLU A 346 5.75 -4.71 -9.76
CA GLU A 346 5.92 -3.29 -10.03
C GLU A 346 7.40 -2.97 -10.24
N ILE A 347 7.71 -2.31 -11.35
CA ILE A 347 9.01 -1.75 -11.70
C ILE A 347 8.83 -0.23 -11.84
N ILE A 348 9.73 0.54 -11.24
CA ILE A 348 9.72 2.00 -11.35
C ILE A 348 11.04 2.41 -11.97
N GLU A 349 10.97 3.19 -13.05
CA GLU A 349 12.13 3.75 -13.74
C GLU A 349 12.01 5.24 -13.97
N THR A 350 13.14 5.93 -13.96
CA THR A 350 13.27 7.30 -14.41
C THR A 350 13.63 7.36 -15.89
N TRP A 351 13.44 8.54 -16.50
CA TRP A 351 13.91 8.77 -17.85
C TRP A 351 15.42 8.50 -18.00
N GLU A 352 16.22 8.93 -17.02
CA GLU A 352 17.67 8.72 -17.02
C GLU A 352 18.02 7.23 -16.96
N GLU A 353 17.33 6.45 -16.13
CA GLU A 353 17.53 5.00 -16.03
C GLU A 353 17.18 4.28 -17.34
N ILE A 354 16.11 4.70 -18.03
CA ILE A 354 15.74 4.16 -19.35
C ILE A 354 16.85 4.41 -20.39
N ILE A 355 17.48 5.60 -20.35
CA ILE A 355 18.59 5.92 -21.25
C ILE A 355 19.84 5.11 -20.90
N ILE A 356 20.14 4.94 -19.61
CA ILE A 356 21.24 4.08 -19.16
C ILE A 356 21.00 2.64 -19.61
N GLU A 357 19.77 2.16 -19.51
CA GLU A 357 19.38 0.83 -19.96
C GLU A 357 19.54 0.68 -21.48
N LEU A 358 19.08 1.66 -22.26
CA LEU A 358 19.26 1.69 -23.72
C LEU A 358 20.74 1.64 -24.11
N ASP A 359 21.57 2.48 -23.50
CA ASP A 359 23.01 2.53 -23.76
C ASP A 359 23.68 1.22 -23.38
N ARG A 360 23.24 0.59 -22.30
CA ARG A 360 23.70 -0.75 -21.89
C ARG A 360 23.31 -1.82 -22.91
N LEU A 361 22.12 -1.73 -23.51
CA LEU A 361 21.65 -2.67 -24.53
C LEU A 361 22.30 -2.43 -25.90
N ARG A 362 22.93 -1.26 -26.12
CA ARG A 362 23.57 -0.89 -27.39
C ARG A 362 24.47 -1.99 -27.99
N PRO A 363 25.43 -2.60 -27.26
CA PRO A 363 26.34 -3.60 -27.84
C PRO A 363 25.60 -4.84 -28.39
N TYR A 364 24.45 -5.14 -27.80
CA TYR A 364 23.60 -6.28 -28.16
C TYR A 364 22.68 -5.94 -29.33
N LEU A 365 22.20 -4.70 -29.38
CA LEU A 365 21.42 -4.18 -30.51
C LEU A 365 22.29 -3.98 -31.76
N THR A 366 23.60 -3.77 -31.58
CA THR A 366 24.56 -3.51 -32.67
C THR A 366 25.37 -4.74 -33.11
N SER A 367 25.17 -5.92 -32.51
CA SER A 367 25.85 -7.15 -32.90
C SER A 367 24.86 -8.19 -33.45
N GLN A 368 25.02 -8.57 -34.72
CA GLN A 368 24.53 -9.86 -35.20
C GLN A 368 25.67 -10.85 -35.32
N ILE A 369 25.47 -12.00 -34.69
CA ILE A 369 26.04 -13.27 -35.10
C ILE A 369 25.35 -13.67 -36.41
N THR A 370 26.10 -13.90 -37.49
CA THR A 370 25.96 -15.10 -38.32
C THR A 370 27.22 -15.30 -39.16
N GLU A 371 27.80 -16.49 -39.07
CA GLU A 371 28.92 -17.02 -39.87
C GLU A 371 28.61 -17.17 -41.38
N THR A 372 27.66 -16.39 -41.94
CA THR A 372 27.16 -16.60 -43.31
C THR A 372 26.77 -15.34 -44.11
N LEU A 373 26.99 -14.13 -43.61
CA LEU A 373 26.73 -12.89 -44.37
C LEU A 373 27.97 -11.98 -44.41
N ASN A 374 28.17 -11.28 -45.53
CA ASN A 374 29.34 -10.43 -45.77
C ASN A 374 29.40 -9.25 -44.77
N GLU A 375 30.60 -8.92 -44.29
CA GLU A 375 30.87 -7.95 -43.21
C GLU A 375 30.27 -6.55 -43.41
N SER A 376 30.08 -6.10 -44.66
CA SER A 376 29.59 -4.76 -44.98
C SER A 376 28.06 -4.61 -44.93
N GLU A 377 27.28 -5.66 -45.18
CA GLU A 377 25.81 -5.62 -45.06
C GLU A 377 25.39 -5.80 -43.59
N THR A 378 26.18 -6.55 -42.83
CA THR A 378 25.98 -6.84 -41.40
C THR A 378 26.21 -5.60 -40.52
N GLN A 379 27.13 -4.70 -40.88
CA GLN A 379 27.37 -3.43 -40.18
C GLN A 379 26.26 -2.38 -40.37
N VAL A 380 25.51 -2.44 -41.48
CA VAL A 380 24.46 -1.45 -41.81
C VAL A 380 23.16 -1.79 -41.08
N GLN A 381 22.83 -3.07 -40.94
CA GLN A 381 21.55 -3.52 -40.37
C GLN A 381 21.51 -3.48 -38.82
N THR A 382 22.67 -3.45 -38.16
CA THR A 382 22.81 -3.49 -36.70
C THR A 382 22.78 -2.12 -36.04
N GLU A 383 23.33 -1.08 -36.68
CA GLU A 383 23.16 0.31 -36.24
C GLU A 383 21.70 0.78 -36.40
N GLU A 384 21.00 0.24 -37.41
CA GLU A 384 19.58 0.52 -37.66
C GLU A 384 18.64 0.06 -36.53
N ASN A 385 18.97 -1.03 -35.82
CA ASN A 385 18.15 -1.51 -34.69
C ASN A 385 18.31 -0.61 -33.47
N TYR A 386 19.56 -0.23 -33.13
CA TYR A 386 19.81 0.74 -32.08
C TYR A 386 19.16 2.10 -32.39
N GLN A 387 19.35 2.63 -33.61
CA GLN A 387 18.74 3.88 -34.05
C GLN A 387 17.19 3.81 -34.05
N PHE A 388 16.63 2.64 -34.33
CA PHE A 388 15.19 2.43 -34.26
C PHE A 388 14.68 2.50 -32.82
N ILE A 389 15.32 1.80 -31.88
CA ILE A 389 14.92 1.84 -30.46
C ILE A 389 15.19 3.22 -29.86
N ASP A 390 16.33 3.86 -30.14
CA ASP A 390 16.62 5.22 -29.67
C ASP A 390 15.55 6.20 -30.15
N ARG A 391 15.12 6.12 -31.43
CA ARG A 391 14.02 6.94 -31.94
C ARG A 391 12.72 6.74 -31.14
N LEU A 392 12.34 5.50 -30.84
CA LEU A 392 11.15 5.20 -30.02
C LEU A 392 11.31 5.75 -28.60
N VAL A 393 12.47 5.57 -27.98
CA VAL A 393 12.77 6.10 -26.65
C VAL A 393 12.70 7.64 -26.67
N GLN A 394 13.28 8.32 -27.65
CA GLN A 394 13.18 9.77 -27.80
C GLN A 394 11.73 10.26 -27.98
N GLN A 395 10.84 9.46 -28.58
CA GLN A 395 9.40 9.80 -28.65
C GLN A 395 8.71 9.77 -27.28
N LEU A 396 9.23 9.00 -26.31
CA LEU A 396 8.72 8.98 -24.94
C LEU A 396 9.16 10.20 -24.13
N LYS A 397 10.32 10.77 -24.42
CA LYS A 397 10.93 11.91 -23.69
C LYS A 397 9.99 13.08 -23.37
N PRO A 398 9.11 13.55 -24.29
CA PRO A 398 8.19 14.64 -23.99
C PRO A 398 7.19 14.29 -22.88
N LEU A 399 6.88 13.01 -22.69
CA LEU A 399 5.93 12.53 -21.66
C LEU A 399 6.51 12.64 -20.25
N PHE A 400 7.83 12.43 -20.10
CA PHE A 400 8.54 12.57 -18.82
C PHE A 400 8.77 14.04 -18.39
N LYS A 401 8.67 14.99 -19.34
CA LYS A 401 8.83 16.43 -19.07
C LYS A 401 7.54 17.14 -18.66
N LYS A 402 6.38 16.53 -18.86
CA LYS A 402 5.09 17.14 -18.47
C LYS A 402 4.93 17.10 -16.95
N LYS A 403 5.18 18.24 -16.29
CA LYS A 403 4.82 18.46 -14.87
C LYS A 403 3.30 18.52 -14.64
N LYS A 404 2.53 18.89 -15.67
CA LYS A 404 1.07 18.95 -15.59
C LYS A 404 0.49 17.55 -15.80
N SER A 405 -0.19 17.06 -14.76
CA SER A 405 -1.28 16.12 -14.92
C SER A 405 -2.16 16.59 -16.07
N LEU A 406 -2.51 15.72 -17.00
CA LEU A 406 -3.83 15.88 -17.60
C LEU A 406 -4.77 15.86 -16.39
N ASP A 407 -5.58 16.92 -16.21
CA ASP A 407 -6.65 16.91 -15.22
C ASP A 407 -7.65 15.86 -15.67
N ILE A 408 -7.35 14.60 -15.33
CA ILE A 408 -8.30 13.52 -15.40
C ILE A 408 -9.24 13.81 -14.24
N PRO A 409 -10.57 13.92 -14.48
CA PRO A 409 -11.54 14.14 -13.43
C PRO A 409 -11.21 13.23 -12.24
N SER A 410 -11.30 13.74 -11.01
CA SER A 410 -11.32 12.86 -9.84
C SER A 410 -12.25 11.70 -10.14
N ASP A 411 -11.90 10.48 -9.76
CA ASP A 411 -12.80 9.36 -9.98
C ASP A 411 -14.19 9.70 -9.41
N LYS A 412 -15.24 8.96 -9.79
CA LYS A 412 -16.59 9.14 -9.22
C LYS A 412 -16.58 9.11 -7.68
N ARG A 413 -15.45 8.69 -7.07
CA ARG A 413 -15.23 8.58 -5.64
C ARG A 413 -14.38 9.69 -5.01
N GLY A 414 -14.05 10.75 -5.74
CA GLY A 414 -13.32 11.92 -5.21
C GLY A 414 -11.88 11.57 -4.79
N GLN A 415 -11.35 10.43 -5.20
CA GLN A 415 -9.92 10.22 -5.18
C GLN A 415 -9.33 11.02 -6.34
N SER A 416 -8.40 11.90 -6.03
CA SER A 416 -7.61 12.54 -7.07
C SER A 416 -6.88 11.42 -7.80
N LEU A 417 -7.16 11.26 -9.11
CA LEU A 417 -6.34 10.49 -10.04
C LEU A 417 -5.03 11.23 -10.20
N LYS A 418 -4.26 11.21 -9.12
CA LYS A 418 -3.02 11.93 -9.01
C LYS A 418 -2.00 11.16 -9.84
N TYR A 419 -1.70 11.77 -10.98
CA TYR A 419 -0.47 11.66 -11.74
C TYR A 419 -0.39 10.49 -12.73
N GLY A 420 -0.61 10.80 -14.00
CA GLY A 420 0.18 10.23 -15.08
C GLY A 420 -0.53 10.09 -16.42
N LEU A 421 0.25 9.97 -17.49
CA LEU A 421 -0.27 9.54 -18.78
C LEU A 421 -0.57 8.04 -18.73
N GLU A 422 -1.78 7.66 -19.13
CA GLU A 422 -2.26 6.29 -19.07
C GLU A 422 -1.76 5.44 -20.26
N HIS A 423 -1.71 4.13 -20.03
CA HIS A 423 -1.30 3.08 -20.97
C HIS A 423 -1.70 3.33 -22.43
N GLU A 424 -2.98 3.59 -22.73
CA GLU A 424 -3.47 3.80 -24.11
C GLU A 424 -2.81 4.98 -24.83
N ILE A 425 -2.53 6.06 -24.10
CA ILE A 425 -1.86 7.24 -24.68
C ILE A 425 -0.42 6.90 -25.04
N ILE A 426 0.23 6.05 -24.24
CA ILE A 426 1.60 5.58 -24.49
C ILE A 426 1.62 4.62 -25.69
N LEU A 427 0.66 3.69 -25.77
CA LEU A 427 0.54 2.77 -26.89
C LEU A 427 0.26 3.46 -28.22
N GLY A 428 -0.47 4.57 -28.20
CA GLY A 428 -0.79 5.37 -29.39
C GLY A 428 0.39 6.09 -30.04
N LEU A 429 1.61 6.00 -29.47
CA LEU A 429 2.81 6.65 -29.99
C LEU A 429 3.50 5.87 -31.12
N ILE A 430 3.24 4.57 -31.24
CA ILE A 430 3.91 3.71 -32.22
C ILE A 430 3.02 3.43 -33.45
N SER A 431 3.60 3.50 -34.65
CA SER A 431 2.88 3.17 -35.88
C SER A 431 2.73 1.65 -36.06
N VAL A 432 1.80 1.22 -36.92
CA VAL A 432 1.60 -0.21 -37.23
C VAL A 432 2.84 -0.83 -37.88
N GLU A 433 3.54 -0.08 -38.74
CA GLU A 433 4.76 -0.51 -39.44
C GLU A 433 5.94 -0.70 -38.47
N ASP A 434 6.03 0.13 -37.43
CA ASP A 434 7.08 0.01 -36.40
C ASP A 434 6.93 -1.26 -35.53
N LYS A 435 5.71 -1.82 -35.41
CA LYS A 435 5.46 -3.00 -34.55
C LYS A 435 6.14 -4.28 -35.05
N GLU A 436 6.23 -4.48 -36.37
CA GLU A 436 6.84 -5.70 -36.94
C GLU A 436 8.36 -5.73 -36.69
N LYS A 437 9.04 -4.61 -36.93
CA LYS A 437 10.48 -4.46 -36.63
C LYS A 437 10.74 -4.56 -35.12
N LEU A 438 9.89 -3.94 -34.30
CA LEU A 438 10.01 -3.99 -32.85
C LEU A 438 9.89 -5.42 -32.30
N SER A 439 9.03 -6.27 -32.90
CA SER A 439 8.83 -7.65 -32.43
C SER A 439 10.10 -8.49 -32.58
N GLN A 440 10.84 -8.31 -33.68
CA GLN A 440 12.12 -9.00 -33.91
C GLN A 440 13.19 -8.57 -32.90
N ILE A 441 13.24 -7.27 -32.58
CA ILE A 441 14.22 -6.72 -31.64
C ILE A 441 13.92 -7.17 -30.21
N VAL A 442 12.64 -7.15 -29.78
CA VAL A 442 12.27 -7.58 -28.42
C VAL A 442 12.64 -9.05 -28.19
N ALA A 443 12.39 -9.95 -29.15
CA ALA A 443 12.78 -11.35 -29.04
C ALA A 443 14.31 -11.54 -28.89
N GLN A 444 15.11 -10.69 -29.54
CA GLN A 444 16.57 -10.69 -29.38
C GLN A 444 16.97 -10.22 -27.98
N LEU A 445 16.37 -9.13 -27.49
CA LEU A 445 16.67 -8.57 -26.17
C LEU A 445 16.33 -9.54 -25.02
N GLU A 446 15.22 -10.28 -25.11
CA GLU A 446 14.83 -11.28 -24.11
C GLU A 446 15.84 -12.43 -24.01
N PHE A 447 16.33 -12.92 -25.15
CA PHE A 447 17.37 -13.95 -25.16
C PHE A 447 18.65 -13.46 -24.47
N LEU A 448 19.06 -12.23 -24.77
CA LEU A 448 20.30 -11.63 -24.28
C LEU A 448 20.25 -11.25 -22.79
N GLU A 449 19.07 -10.94 -22.25
CA GLU A 449 18.89 -10.72 -20.80
C GLU A 449 19.28 -11.96 -20.00
N SER A 450 18.89 -13.15 -20.48
CA SER A 450 19.20 -14.42 -19.81
C SER A 450 20.70 -14.74 -19.82
N GLU A 451 21.40 -14.46 -20.93
CA GLU A 451 22.85 -14.62 -21.04
C GLU A 451 23.60 -13.58 -20.20
N PHE A 452 23.12 -12.32 -20.17
CA PHE A 452 23.72 -11.23 -19.41
C PHE A 452 23.78 -11.52 -17.91
N ILE A 453 22.70 -12.02 -17.30
CA ILE A 453 22.71 -12.39 -15.88
C ILE A 453 23.76 -13.50 -15.64
N GLY A 454 23.86 -14.46 -16.56
CA GLY A 454 24.91 -15.49 -16.56
C GLY A 454 26.33 -14.91 -16.60
N GLU A 455 26.59 -14.01 -17.55
CA GLU A 455 27.88 -13.37 -17.73
C GLU A 455 28.27 -12.44 -16.58
N LEU A 456 27.34 -11.62 -16.10
CA LEU A 456 27.56 -10.72 -14.98
C LEU A 456 27.98 -11.54 -13.76
N MET A 457 27.24 -12.60 -13.43
CA MET A 457 27.60 -13.47 -12.32
C MET A 457 28.95 -14.17 -12.55
N GLY A 458 29.25 -14.63 -13.77
CA GLY A 458 30.51 -15.29 -14.10
C GLY A 458 31.75 -14.37 -14.14
N LYS A 459 31.61 -13.10 -14.53
CA LYS A 459 32.69 -12.10 -14.48
C LYS A 459 33.03 -11.73 -13.03
N LEU A 460 32.01 -11.55 -12.20
CA LEU A 460 32.17 -11.19 -10.79
C LEU A 460 32.91 -12.25 -9.96
N ASP A 461 32.69 -13.54 -10.21
CA ASP A 461 33.42 -14.62 -9.54
C ASP A 461 34.88 -14.75 -10.03
N ARG A 462 35.17 -14.47 -11.30
CA ARG A 462 36.53 -14.52 -11.87
C ARG A 462 37.43 -13.43 -11.29
N ASP A 463 36.95 -12.19 -11.20
CA ASP A 463 37.73 -11.06 -10.67
C ASP A 463 38.06 -11.26 -9.17
N HIS A 464 37.15 -11.86 -8.41
CA HIS A 464 37.40 -12.21 -7.00
C HIS A 464 38.41 -13.35 -6.83
N LEU A 465 38.31 -14.41 -7.64
CA LEU A 465 39.26 -15.53 -7.62
C LEU A 465 40.67 -15.12 -8.07
N LEU A 466 40.80 -14.13 -8.95
CA LEU A 466 42.07 -13.57 -9.41
C LEU A 466 42.72 -12.61 -8.39
N GLY A 467 41.92 -11.97 -7.53
CA GLY A 467 42.40 -11.19 -6.37
C GLY A 467 42.82 -12.04 -5.16
N VAL A 468 42.64 -13.36 -5.23
CA VAL A 468 43.25 -14.32 -4.30
C VAL A 468 44.61 -14.69 -4.87
N GLU A 469 45.67 -13.98 -4.48
CA GLU A 469 47.00 -14.57 -4.56
C GLU A 469 46.91 -15.95 -3.90
N GLN A 470 47.09 -17.01 -4.70
CA GLN A 470 47.40 -18.32 -4.17
C GLN A 470 48.73 -18.17 -3.42
N PHE A 471 48.65 -17.90 -2.12
CA PHE A 471 49.78 -18.13 -1.24
C PHE A 471 50.09 -19.63 -1.30
N ASP A 472 51.10 -19.96 -2.09
CA ASP A 472 51.61 -21.31 -2.29
C ASP A 472 52.37 -21.73 -1.02
N HIS A 473 51.64 -21.96 0.07
CA HIS A 473 52.17 -22.41 1.37
C HIS A 473 52.78 -23.82 1.30
N GLU A 474 52.54 -24.55 0.20
CA GLU A 474 53.25 -25.79 -0.10
C GLU A 474 54.74 -25.48 -0.36
N LYS A 475 55.06 -24.39 -1.06
CA LYS A 475 56.44 -23.94 -1.26
C LYS A 475 57.13 -23.54 0.04
N GLU A 476 56.48 -22.74 0.88
CA GLU A 476 57.01 -22.33 2.20
C GLU A 476 57.22 -23.53 3.13
N TYR A 477 56.28 -24.48 3.18
CA TYR A 477 56.43 -25.70 3.97
C TYR A 477 57.59 -26.57 3.46
N GLN A 478 57.75 -26.70 2.14
CA GLN A 478 58.88 -27.44 1.56
C GLN A 478 60.21 -26.73 1.80
N GLU A 479 60.25 -25.39 1.81
CA GLU A 479 61.45 -24.62 2.14
C GLU A 479 61.82 -24.71 3.62
N LEU A 480 60.85 -24.62 4.53
CA LEU A 480 61.06 -24.83 5.97
C LEU A 480 61.59 -26.24 6.27
N LYS A 481 60.98 -27.25 5.61
CA LYS A 481 61.41 -28.65 5.71
C LYS A 481 62.83 -28.86 5.18
N LYS A 482 63.20 -28.14 4.13
CA LYS A 482 64.55 -28.16 3.53
C LYS A 482 65.58 -27.46 4.42
N GLN A 483 65.21 -26.37 5.09
CA GLN A 483 66.04 -25.67 6.08
C GLN A 483 66.27 -26.53 7.35
N LEU A 484 65.20 -27.07 7.95
CA LEU A 484 65.29 -27.96 9.12
C LEU A 484 66.09 -29.25 8.85
N SER A 485 66.07 -29.75 7.62
CA SER A 485 66.89 -30.92 7.21
C SER A 485 68.39 -30.62 7.06
N LYS A 486 68.76 -29.35 6.91
CA LYS A 486 70.15 -28.87 6.73
C LYS A 486 70.85 -28.54 8.04
N GLU A 487 70.13 -28.15 9.09
CA GLU A 487 70.73 -27.69 10.36
C GLU A 487 71.01 -28.82 11.37
N LEU A 488 70.50 -30.04 11.16
CA LEU A 488 70.67 -31.14 12.10
C LEU A 488 71.84 -32.10 11.73
N PRO A 489 72.75 -32.43 12.67
CA PRO A 489 73.84 -33.39 12.46
C PRO A 489 73.35 -34.79 12.06
N ILE A 490 74.11 -35.46 11.20
CA ILE A 490 73.78 -36.78 10.60
C ILE A 490 73.38 -37.85 11.64
N THR A 491 73.93 -37.79 12.85
CA THR A 491 73.65 -38.72 13.95
C THR A 491 72.27 -38.54 14.60
N GLU A 492 71.60 -37.40 14.42
CA GLU A 492 70.22 -37.15 14.89
C GLU A 492 69.16 -37.50 13.83
N ARG A 493 69.55 -37.74 12.57
CA ARG A 493 68.61 -38.03 11.47
C ARG A 493 67.79 -39.32 11.67
N ASN A 494 68.29 -40.27 12.46
CA ASN A 494 67.58 -41.52 12.75
C ASN A 494 66.66 -41.47 13.98
N LYS A 495 66.67 -40.36 14.76
CA LYS A 495 65.68 -40.12 15.84
C LYS A 495 64.45 -39.34 15.37
N LEU A 496 64.44 -38.87 14.12
CA LEU A 496 63.36 -38.07 13.56
C LEU A 496 62.02 -38.83 13.47
N SER A 497 62.01 -40.17 13.36
CA SER A 497 60.76 -40.95 13.33
C SER A 497 59.94 -40.90 14.63
N ILE A 498 60.55 -40.57 15.77
CA ILE A 498 59.87 -40.52 17.07
C ILE A 498 59.37 -39.10 17.40
N ARG A 499 59.95 -38.04 16.81
CA ARG A 499 59.45 -36.65 16.94
C ARG A 499 58.38 -36.27 15.92
N PHE A 500 58.19 -37.04 14.83
CA PHE A 500 57.17 -36.72 13.83
C PHE A 500 55.72 -36.99 14.30
N ASN A 501 55.49 -37.82 15.32
CA ASN A 501 54.14 -38.02 15.86
C ASN A 501 53.62 -36.82 16.68
N TYR A 502 54.49 -36.05 17.33
CA TYR A 502 54.09 -34.82 18.04
C TYR A 502 53.79 -33.65 17.08
N LEU A 503 54.36 -33.67 15.88
CA LEU A 503 54.09 -32.69 14.82
C LEU A 503 52.83 -33.00 14.02
N ASP A 504 52.30 -34.24 14.03
CA ASP A 504 51.05 -34.55 13.34
C ASP A 504 49.82 -34.08 14.15
N GLU A 505 49.89 -34.00 15.48
CA GLU A 505 48.88 -33.33 16.32
C GLU A 505 48.91 -31.82 16.09
N GLU A 506 50.08 -31.18 16.15
CA GLU A 506 50.23 -29.75 15.84
C GLU A 506 49.89 -29.44 14.38
N ARG A 507 50.17 -30.33 13.41
CA ARG A 507 49.74 -30.19 12.01
C ARG A 507 48.25 -30.36 11.84
N ASN A 508 47.59 -31.23 12.61
CA ASN A 508 46.13 -31.36 12.57
C ASN A 508 45.45 -30.18 13.28
N GLU A 509 46.05 -29.66 14.35
CA GLU A 509 45.58 -28.46 15.05
C GLU A 509 45.84 -27.20 14.21
N PHE A 510 46.97 -27.10 13.53
CA PHE A 510 47.32 -26.03 12.59
C PHE A 510 46.50 -26.13 11.30
N LYS A 511 46.22 -27.33 10.77
CA LYS A 511 45.24 -27.52 9.68
C LYS A 511 43.82 -27.18 10.11
N LYS A 512 43.44 -27.45 11.36
CA LYS A 512 42.16 -26.99 11.94
C LYS A 512 42.13 -25.47 12.07
N LYS A 513 43.18 -24.84 12.62
CA LYS A 513 43.33 -23.39 12.75
C LYS A 513 43.40 -22.71 11.39
N ILE A 514 44.09 -23.26 10.38
CA ILE A 514 44.07 -22.81 8.98
C ILE A 514 42.71 -23.04 8.33
N LYS A 515 42.00 -24.14 8.59
CA LYS A 515 40.60 -24.29 8.14
C LYS A 515 39.69 -23.23 8.77
N MET A 516 39.91 -22.90 10.03
CA MET A 516 39.13 -21.92 10.78
C MET A 516 39.48 -20.48 10.35
N VAL A 517 40.76 -20.19 10.13
CA VAL A 517 41.31 -18.91 9.67
C VAL A 517 41.03 -18.71 8.18
N ASN A 518 41.05 -19.74 7.33
CA ASN A 518 40.53 -19.67 5.96
C ASN A 518 39.00 -19.57 5.97
N SER A 519 38.28 -20.17 6.92
CA SER A 519 36.85 -19.94 7.10
C SER A 519 36.53 -18.50 7.56
N TYR A 520 37.44 -17.87 8.31
CA TYR A 520 37.29 -16.52 8.88
C TYR A 520 37.82 -15.41 7.94
N HIS A 521 38.90 -15.65 7.22
CA HIS A 521 39.40 -14.81 6.13
C HIS A 521 38.53 -14.90 4.89
N ASN A 522 37.94 -16.08 4.62
CA ASN A 522 36.84 -16.16 3.67
C ASN A 522 35.62 -15.42 4.21
N SER A 523 35.30 -15.36 5.51
CA SER A 523 34.13 -14.57 5.93
C SER A 523 34.28 -13.06 5.72
N GLN A 524 35.41 -12.43 6.05
CA GLN A 524 35.54 -10.97 5.85
C GLN A 524 35.72 -10.58 4.38
N LYS A 525 36.57 -11.27 3.60
CA LYS A 525 36.68 -11.03 2.16
C LYS A 525 35.41 -11.43 1.39
N ASN A 526 34.68 -12.48 1.83
CA ASN A 526 33.37 -12.79 1.26
C ASN A 526 32.33 -11.72 1.63
N ILE A 527 32.40 -11.13 2.84
CA ILE A 527 31.53 -10.00 3.21
C ILE A 527 31.83 -8.81 2.30
N ASP A 528 33.09 -8.45 2.10
CA ASP A 528 33.49 -7.32 1.26
C ASP A 528 33.17 -7.59 -0.23
N TYR A 529 33.34 -8.83 -0.69
CA TYR A 529 32.92 -9.29 -2.02
C TYR A 529 31.39 -9.30 -2.21
N VAL A 530 30.64 -9.78 -1.22
CA VAL A 530 29.17 -9.74 -1.24
C VAL A 530 28.71 -8.27 -1.26
N LYS A 531 29.38 -7.37 -0.52
CA LYS A 531 29.12 -5.92 -0.57
C LYS A 531 29.42 -5.32 -1.94
N GLU A 532 30.56 -5.63 -2.55
CA GLU A 532 30.92 -5.16 -3.89
C GLU A 532 29.92 -5.61 -4.95
N ILE A 533 29.51 -6.89 -4.92
CA ILE A 533 28.48 -7.39 -5.84
C ILE A 533 27.12 -6.77 -5.55
N SER A 534 26.75 -6.61 -4.28
CA SER A 534 25.50 -5.96 -3.91
C SER A 534 25.46 -4.53 -4.42
N GLN A 535 26.60 -3.82 -4.39
CA GLN A 535 26.75 -2.51 -5.00
C GLN A 535 26.61 -2.56 -6.52
N LYS A 536 27.31 -3.48 -7.20
CA LYS A 536 27.17 -3.64 -8.66
C LYS A 536 25.75 -3.99 -9.10
N ILE A 537 25.03 -4.80 -8.33
CA ILE A 537 23.59 -5.06 -8.54
C ILE A 537 22.78 -3.78 -8.28
N ALA A 538 23.10 -3.03 -7.22
CA ALA A 538 22.46 -1.75 -6.92
C ALA A 538 22.69 -0.69 -8.02
N ASP A 539 23.79 -0.77 -8.75
CA ASP A 539 24.12 0.12 -9.87
C ASP A 539 23.47 -0.29 -11.20
N LEU A 540 22.95 -1.51 -11.34
CA LEU A 540 22.19 -1.92 -12.54
C LEU A 540 20.95 -1.04 -12.71
N PRO A 541 20.60 -0.57 -13.92
CA PRO A 541 19.26 -0.02 -14.12
C PRO A 541 18.20 -1.09 -13.85
N PRO A 542 16.96 -0.72 -13.48
CA PRO A 542 15.85 -1.66 -13.55
C PRO A 542 15.68 -2.20 -14.99
N ASN A 543 14.90 -3.27 -15.15
CA ASN A 543 14.63 -3.91 -16.44
C ASN A 543 13.32 -3.39 -17.03
N GLY A 544 13.15 -2.08 -17.13
CA GLY A 544 11.89 -1.47 -17.53
C GLY A 544 11.78 -1.22 -19.02
N LEU A 545 12.88 -0.92 -19.73
CA LEU A 545 12.87 -0.65 -21.17
C LEU A 545 12.32 -1.85 -21.95
N ILE A 546 12.79 -3.07 -21.70
CA ILE A 546 12.28 -4.28 -22.37
C ILE A 546 10.76 -4.40 -22.18
N ASN A 547 10.27 -4.16 -20.95
CA ASN A 547 8.85 -4.22 -20.63
C ASN A 547 8.03 -3.08 -21.27
N ILE A 548 8.59 -1.88 -21.39
CA ILE A 548 7.99 -0.77 -22.13
C ILE A 548 7.85 -1.14 -23.62
N LEU A 549 8.89 -1.72 -24.22
CA LEU A 549 8.86 -2.15 -25.62
C LEU A 549 7.83 -3.27 -25.86
N LYS A 550 7.72 -4.25 -24.95
CA LYS A 550 6.68 -5.29 -24.98
C LYS A 550 5.28 -4.70 -24.90
N ALA A 551 5.05 -3.73 -24.02
CA ALA A 551 3.77 -3.04 -23.95
C ALA A 551 3.45 -2.33 -25.27
N LEU A 552 4.41 -1.62 -25.89
CA LEU A 552 4.24 -0.97 -27.20
C LEU A 552 3.91 -1.97 -28.33
N LEU A 553 4.40 -3.21 -28.25
CA LEU A 553 4.01 -4.31 -29.15
C LEU A 553 2.56 -4.78 -28.95
N GLY A 554 1.94 -4.46 -27.81
CA GLY A 554 0.59 -4.86 -27.45
C GLY A 554 0.54 -6.03 -26.47
N ASP A 555 1.62 -6.28 -25.70
CA ASP A 555 1.54 -7.24 -24.59
C ASP A 555 0.57 -6.74 -23.52
N THR A 556 -0.57 -7.44 -23.41
CA THR A 556 -1.65 -7.10 -22.49
C THR A 556 -1.33 -7.43 -21.03
N ASN A 557 -0.22 -8.13 -20.76
CA ASN A 557 0.21 -8.44 -19.39
C ASN A 557 0.96 -7.28 -18.74
N ILE A 558 1.09 -6.13 -19.40
CA ILE A 558 1.87 -5.00 -18.93
C ILE A 558 0.98 -3.76 -18.84
N SER A 559 0.98 -3.06 -17.70
CA SER A 559 0.41 -1.72 -17.56
C SER A 559 1.53 -0.69 -17.44
N LEU A 560 1.34 0.46 -18.11
CA LEU A 560 2.29 1.58 -18.09
C LEU A 560 1.62 2.84 -17.55
N ARG A 561 2.32 3.58 -16.70
CA ARG A 561 1.89 4.88 -16.19
C ARG A 561 3.09 5.81 -16.02
N ILE A 562 3.12 6.94 -16.73
CA ILE A 562 4.20 7.94 -16.60
C ILE A 562 3.73 9.10 -15.74
N ALA A 563 4.37 9.32 -14.59
CA ALA A 563 4.07 10.38 -13.63
C ALA A 563 5.32 11.23 -13.34
N GLY A 564 5.35 12.47 -13.86
CA GLY A 564 6.54 13.31 -13.78
C GLY A 564 7.72 12.65 -14.49
N ASN A 565 8.87 12.56 -13.82
CA ASN A 565 10.06 11.90 -14.37
C ASN A 565 10.11 10.38 -14.13
N LYS A 566 9.00 9.74 -13.74
CA LYS A 566 8.96 8.30 -13.44
C LYS A 566 7.97 7.57 -14.33
N CYS A 567 8.36 6.42 -14.86
CA CYS A 567 7.49 5.42 -15.45
C CYS A 567 7.28 4.30 -14.43
N LYS A 568 6.02 4.07 -14.07
CA LYS A 568 5.59 2.89 -13.33
C LYS A 568 5.15 1.83 -14.34
N ILE A 569 5.72 0.65 -14.24
CA ILE A 569 5.51 -0.49 -15.11
C ILE A 569 5.00 -1.63 -14.22
N VAL A 570 3.82 -2.17 -14.50
CA VAL A 570 3.28 -3.34 -13.79
C VAL A 570 3.25 -4.50 -14.76
N VAL A 571 4.02 -5.55 -14.49
CA VAL A 571 4.17 -6.74 -15.33
C VAL A 571 3.47 -7.91 -14.64
N ASN A 572 2.59 -8.62 -15.35
CA ASN A 572 1.94 -9.83 -14.89
C ASN A 572 2.65 -11.07 -15.46
N ASP A 573 3.08 -11.99 -14.60
CA ASP A 573 3.53 -13.33 -14.98
C ASP A 573 2.42 -14.36 -14.68
N PRO A 574 1.57 -14.71 -15.67
CA PRO A 574 0.50 -15.70 -15.48
C PRO A 574 1.05 -17.11 -15.21
N ASN A 575 2.33 -17.38 -15.51
CA ASN A 575 2.96 -18.68 -15.32
C ASN A 575 3.70 -18.80 -13.98
N LYS A 576 3.74 -17.74 -13.15
CA LYS A 576 4.47 -17.72 -11.88
C LYS A 576 4.21 -18.95 -11.01
N TYR A 577 2.95 -19.41 -10.96
CA TYR A 577 2.48 -20.55 -10.18
C TYR A 577 2.13 -21.79 -11.03
N ALA A 578 2.56 -21.85 -12.30
CA ALA A 578 2.24 -22.96 -13.20
C ALA A 578 2.71 -24.34 -12.68
N PHE A 579 3.83 -24.38 -11.93
CA PHE A 579 4.33 -25.59 -11.29
C PHE A 579 3.39 -26.18 -10.22
N LEU A 580 2.39 -25.42 -9.76
CA LEU A 580 1.36 -25.86 -8.82
C LEU A 580 0.08 -26.34 -9.51
N LYS A 581 0.01 -26.30 -10.84
CA LYS A 581 -1.22 -26.54 -11.63
C LYS A 581 -1.94 -27.82 -11.23
N ASP A 582 -1.21 -28.92 -11.06
CA ASP A 582 -1.78 -30.24 -10.79
C ASP A 582 -1.95 -30.57 -9.30
N ALA A 583 -1.53 -29.68 -8.40
CA ALA A 583 -1.74 -29.84 -6.96
C ALA A 583 -3.24 -29.75 -6.61
N LYS A 584 -3.64 -30.45 -5.53
CA LYS A 584 -4.98 -30.31 -4.93
C LYS A 584 -4.98 -29.07 -4.05
N LYS A 585 -5.88 -28.10 -4.27
CA LYS A 585 -5.81 -26.79 -3.61
C LYS A 585 -7.06 -26.52 -2.77
N ILE A 586 -6.82 -26.06 -1.55
CA ILE A 586 -7.84 -25.58 -0.62
C ILE A 586 -7.51 -24.13 -0.29
N TYR A 587 -8.47 -23.23 -0.45
CA TYR A 587 -8.35 -21.80 -0.18
C TYR A 587 -9.26 -21.45 0.99
N LEU A 588 -8.70 -20.83 2.03
CA LEU A 588 -9.41 -20.43 3.24
C LEU A 588 -9.56 -18.91 3.26
N GLU A 589 -10.58 -18.37 2.59
CA GLU A 589 -10.79 -16.93 2.56
C GLU A 589 -12.24 -16.54 2.26
N THR A 590 -12.76 -15.63 3.07
CA THR A 590 -14.15 -15.16 2.99
C THR A 590 -14.39 -14.22 1.81
N THR A 591 -13.38 -13.40 1.47
CA THR A 591 -13.57 -12.15 0.70
C THR A 591 -13.01 -12.17 -0.72
N ILE A 592 -12.19 -13.16 -1.06
CA ILE A 592 -11.59 -13.27 -2.39
C ILE A 592 -12.66 -13.56 -3.45
N ASP A 593 -12.45 -13.04 -4.66
CA ASP A 593 -13.27 -13.34 -5.82
C ASP A 593 -12.82 -14.64 -6.50
N SER A 594 -13.76 -15.54 -6.80
CA SER A 594 -13.44 -16.83 -7.42
C SER A 594 -12.93 -16.69 -8.85
N ASN A 595 -13.38 -15.70 -9.62
CA ASN A 595 -12.86 -15.44 -10.97
C ASN A 595 -11.45 -14.87 -10.90
N HIS A 596 -11.21 -13.92 -10.00
CA HIS A 596 -9.88 -13.39 -9.75
C HIS A 596 -8.91 -14.49 -9.29
N LEU A 597 -9.32 -15.35 -8.36
CA LEU A 597 -8.49 -16.46 -7.89
C LEU A 597 -8.09 -17.38 -9.05
N GLN A 598 -9.04 -17.78 -9.90
CA GLN A 598 -8.76 -18.62 -11.08
C GLN A 598 -7.85 -17.94 -12.11
N LYS A 599 -7.77 -16.60 -12.12
CA LYS A 599 -6.84 -15.85 -12.99
C LYS A 599 -5.40 -15.85 -12.47
N ILE A 600 -5.21 -15.77 -11.16
CA ILE A 600 -3.88 -15.63 -10.54
C ILE A 600 -3.24 -16.97 -10.16
N ILE A 601 -4.03 -18.06 -10.09
CA ILE A 601 -3.50 -19.39 -9.81
C ILE A 601 -3.94 -20.42 -10.88
N PRO A 602 -3.00 -20.92 -11.70
CA PRO A 602 -3.30 -21.97 -12.66
C PRO A 602 -3.80 -23.24 -11.95
N SER A 603 -4.82 -23.89 -12.53
CA SER A 603 -5.30 -25.19 -12.06
C SER A 603 -5.77 -26.08 -13.20
N SER A 604 -5.51 -27.39 -13.08
CA SER A 604 -6.11 -28.43 -13.93
C SER A 604 -7.46 -28.93 -13.41
N ARG A 605 -7.94 -28.39 -12.29
CA ARG A 605 -9.13 -28.84 -11.56
C ARG A 605 -10.16 -27.72 -11.48
N PRO A 606 -11.47 -28.01 -11.59
CA PRO A 606 -12.50 -27.00 -11.43
C PRO A 606 -12.52 -26.46 -9.99
N LEU A 607 -12.78 -25.17 -9.82
CA LEU A 607 -12.92 -24.55 -8.50
C LEU A 607 -14.36 -24.73 -7.97
N LYS A 608 -14.49 -25.36 -6.81
CA LYS A 608 -15.73 -25.47 -6.05
C LYS A 608 -15.71 -24.47 -4.90
N VAL A 609 -16.70 -23.58 -4.85
CA VAL A 609 -16.87 -22.69 -3.70
C VAL A 609 -17.85 -23.33 -2.71
N VAL A 610 -17.49 -23.34 -1.42
CA VAL A 610 -18.32 -23.89 -0.35
C VAL A 610 -18.41 -22.92 0.82
N HIS A 611 -19.50 -23.01 1.58
CA HIS A 611 -19.66 -22.22 2.79
C HIS A 611 -20.44 -22.96 3.86
N ARG A 612 -20.00 -22.85 5.11
CA ARG A 612 -20.69 -23.47 6.23
C ARG A 612 -21.93 -22.65 6.59
N GLU A 613 -23.03 -23.34 6.84
CA GLU A 613 -24.21 -22.71 7.43
C GLU A 613 -23.93 -22.36 8.88
N ILE A 614 -24.00 -21.07 9.20
CA ILE A 614 -23.81 -20.54 10.55
C ILE A 614 -24.97 -19.59 10.91
N PRO A 615 -25.29 -19.41 12.20
CA PRO A 615 -26.14 -18.31 12.65
C PRO A 615 -25.64 -16.97 12.13
N LEU A 616 -26.54 -16.00 11.98
CA LEU A 616 -26.21 -14.66 11.47
C LEU A 616 -25.02 -14.08 12.26
N PRO A 617 -23.82 -13.97 11.66
CA PRO A 617 -22.59 -13.85 12.44
C PRO A 617 -22.41 -12.47 13.07
N LEU A 618 -23.21 -11.48 12.67
CA LEU A 618 -23.15 -10.11 13.19
C LEU A 618 -24.45 -9.71 13.92
N GLU A 619 -25.29 -10.66 14.34
CA GLU A 619 -26.59 -10.37 14.96
C GLU A 619 -26.50 -9.54 16.25
N ASN A 620 -25.43 -9.74 17.03
CA ASN A 620 -25.14 -8.99 18.27
C ASN A 620 -24.28 -7.74 18.06
N LEU A 621 -24.08 -7.30 16.80
CA LEU A 621 -23.33 -6.11 16.45
C LEU A 621 -24.25 -4.95 16.02
N GLU A 622 -24.07 -3.79 16.66
CA GLU A 622 -24.65 -2.52 16.27
C GLU A 622 -23.58 -1.66 15.59
N ILE A 623 -23.82 -1.30 14.32
CA ILE A 623 -22.95 -0.44 13.54
C ILE A 623 -23.58 0.95 13.47
N THR A 624 -22.82 1.96 13.87
CA THR A 624 -23.18 3.36 13.73
C THR A 624 -22.31 3.97 12.64
N ASN A 625 -22.90 4.24 11.48
CA ASN A 625 -22.26 4.88 10.34
C ASN A 625 -22.38 6.40 10.47
N ILE A 626 -21.27 7.07 10.79
CA ILE A 626 -21.22 8.50 11.08
C ILE A 626 -20.61 9.23 9.89
N ASN A 627 -21.48 9.83 9.07
CA ASN A 627 -21.07 10.65 7.94
C ASN A 627 -20.34 11.89 8.43
N THR A 628 -19.03 11.95 8.16
CA THR A 628 -18.14 13.04 8.55
C THR A 628 -17.47 13.61 7.31
N PRO A 629 -17.68 14.89 6.96
CA PRO A 629 -17.09 15.49 5.77
C PRO A 629 -15.55 15.53 5.78
N GLY A 630 -14.94 15.26 4.63
CA GLY A 630 -13.49 15.40 4.39
C GLY A 630 -12.63 14.15 4.66
N LEU A 631 -13.22 12.95 4.74
CA LEU A 631 -12.55 11.68 5.07
C LEU A 631 -12.48 10.67 3.90
N LYS A 632 -12.51 11.14 2.65
CA LYS A 632 -12.41 10.28 1.44
C LYS A 632 -10.97 10.01 1.00
N THR A 633 -10.03 10.81 1.49
CA THR A 633 -8.59 10.65 1.25
C THR A 633 -7.94 9.93 2.42
N ASN A 634 -6.87 9.20 2.14
CA ASN A 634 -6.04 8.54 3.16
C ASN A 634 -5.21 9.56 3.97
N ASN A 635 -5.11 10.81 3.48
CA ASN A 635 -4.49 11.95 4.15
C ASN A 635 -5.54 13.06 4.36
N PRO A 636 -6.44 12.90 5.34
CA PRO A 636 -7.48 13.90 5.61
C PRO A 636 -6.86 15.23 6.06
N THR A 637 -7.54 16.34 5.75
CA THR A 637 -7.13 17.68 6.20
C THR A 637 -7.15 17.78 7.72
N LYS A 638 -6.45 18.79 8.27
CA LYS A 638 -6.50 19.09 9.72
C LYS A 638 -7.94 19.32 10.19
N THR A 639 -8.74 20.02 9.38
CA THR A 639 -10.15 20.29 9.65
C THR A 639 -10.96 19.00 9.73
N ALA A 640 -10.86 18.10 8.75
CA ALA A 640 -11.56 16.81 8.78
C ALA A 640 -11.12 15.91 9.95
N THR A 641 -9.83 15.97 10.31
CA THR A 641 -9.28 15.25 11.46
C THR A 641 -9.82 15.80 12.78
N ASN A 642 -9.87 17.13 12.93
CA ASN A 642 -10.46 17.80 14.10
C ASN A 642 -11.95 17.46 14.27
N ARG A 643 -12.73 17.43 13.17
CA ARG A 643 -14.14 16.98 13.20
C ARG A 643 -14.25 15.56 13.75
N SER A 644 -13.45 14.64 13.22
CA SER A 644 -13.44 13.23 13.63
C SER A 644 -13.02 13.06 15.09
N GLN A 645 -12.04 13.85 15.55
CA GLN A 645 -11.57 13.79 16.93
C GLN A 645 -12.66 14.25 17.92
N LYS A 646 -13.45 15.27 17.56
CA LYS A 646 -14.60 15.70 18.38
C LYS A 646 -15.66 14.61 18.46
N VAL A 647 -16.04 14.02 17.32
CA VAL A 647 -16.96 12.86 17.30
C VAL A 647 -16.44 11.73 18.18
N LEU A 648 -15.16 11.35 18.02
CA LEU A 648 -14.58 10.26 18.80
C LEU A 648 -14.59 10.56 20.30
N ARG A 649 -14.27 11.79 20.72
CA ARG A 649 -14.35 12.19 22.14
C ARG A 649 -15.76 12.04 22.70
N GLU A 650 -16.77 12.48 21.96
CA GLU A 650 -18.18 12.33 22.38
C GLU A 650 -18.60 10.87 22.48
N LEU A 651 -18.16 10.04 21.54
CA LEU A 651 -18.38 8.60 21.59
C LEU A 651 -17.69 7.97 22.81
N THR A 652 -16.44 8.33 23.09
CA THR A 652 -15.69 7.85 24.27
C THR A 652 -16.37 8.27 25.57
N ASN A 653 -16.86 9.51 25.65
CA ASN A 653 -17.62 9.99 26.81
C ASN A 653 -18.91 9.20 27.03
N ARG A 654 -19.60 8.83 25.94
CA ARG A 654 -20.91 8.17 25.99
C ARG A 654 -20.82 6.66 26.21
N TYR A 655 -19.83 6.00 25.62
CA TYR A 655 -19.75 4.54 25.55
C TYR A 655 -18.52 3.94 26.23
N GLY A 656 -17.63 4.78 26.76
CA GLY A 656 -16.36 4.38 27.37
C GLY A 656 -15.24 4.24 26.35
N ASP A 657 -14.11 3.71 26.82
CA ASP A 657 -12.92 3.51 25.99
C ASP A 657 -13.22 2.63 24.76
N MET A 658 -12.57 2.95 23.64
CA MET A 658 -12.75 2.24 22.38
C MET A 658 -11.47 2.29 21.55
N ALA A 659 -11.11 1.14 20.98
CA ALA A 659 -9.95 1.06 20.12
C ALA A 659 -10.23 1.80 18.80
N LEU A 660 -9.22 2.49 18.25
CA LEU A 660 -9.31 3.20 16.98
C LEU A 660 -8.45 2.54 15.89
N ILE A 661 -9.06 2.28 14.74
CA ILE A 661 -8.38 1.90 13.50
C ILE A 661 -8.52 3.02 12.47
N THR A 662 -7.40 3.50 11.91
CA THR A 662 -7.40 4.56 10.88
C THR A 662 -6.23 4.37 9.89
N HIS A 663 -5.98 5.30 8.99
CA HIS A 663 -4.81 5.24 8.10
C HIS A 663 -3.49 5.39 8.85
N LYS A 664 -2.42 4.73 8.38
CA LYS A 664 -1.10 4.78 9.01
C LYS A 664 -0.57 6.23 9.15
N GLY A 665 -0.80 7.05 8.12
CA GLY A 665 -0.39 8.45 8.05
C GLY A 665 -1.27 9.43 8.84
N ASP A 666 -2.34 8.96 9.48
CA ASP A 666 -3.20 9.79 10.30
C ASP A 666 -2.48 10.26 11.56
N ILE A 667 -2.66 11.53 11.92
CA ILE A 667 -2.04 12.17 13.09
C ILE A 667 -2.71 11.78 14.41
N MET A 668 -3.91 11.21 14.35
CA MET A 668 -4.61 10.72 15.55
C MET A 668 -3.87 9.53 16.17
N ASP A 669 -3.89 9.48 17.51
CA ASP A 669 -3.47 8.30 18.24
C ASP A 669 -4.40 7.13 17.92
N LYS A 670 -3.81 5.96 17.68
CA LYS A 670 -4.51 4.82 17.06
C LYS A 670 -3.95 3.50 17.53
N ASP A 671 -4.86 2.55 17.78
CA ASP A 671 -4.52 1.19 18.19
C ASP A 671 -4.18 0.30 17.00
N GLY A 672 -4.71 0.62 15.81
CA GLY A 672 -4.40 -0.10 14.60
C GLY A 672 -4.51 0.78 13.37
N TYR A 673 -4.10 0.22 12.24
CA TYR A 673 -4.30 0.88 10.96
C TYR A 673 -4.81 -0.02 9.84
N TYR A 674 -5.49 0.60 8.89
CA TYR A 674 -6.01 -0.06 7.69
C TYR A 674 -4.93 -0.80 6.90
N PHE A 675 -5.32 -1.88 6.23
CA PHE A 675 -4.48 -2.82 5.47
C PHE A 675 -3.43 -3.56 6.31
N ARG A 676 -3.50 -3.45 7.65
CA ARG A 676 -2.72 -4.29 8.57
C ARG A 676 -3.58 -4.88 9.66
N ASP A 677 -4.27 -4.03 10.43
CA ASP A 677 -4.92 -4.45 11.67
C ASP A 677 -6.42 -4.75 11.47
N ASN A 678 -7.01 -4.29 10.37
CA ASN A 678 -8.36 -4.69 9.95
C ASN A 678 -8.38 -6.08 9.24
N ILE A 679 -7.22 -6.65 8.93
CA ILE A 679 -7.03 -7.97 8.28
C ILE A 679 -6.15 -8.83 9.19
N GLY A 680 -6.35 -10.15 9.25
CA GLY A 680 -5.39 -11.09 9.86
C GLY A 680 -5.05 -10.93 11.36
N SER A 681 -5.57 -9.91 12.06
CA SER A 681 -5.27 -9.63 13.47
C SER A 681 -6.41 -10.06 14.40
N ASN A 682 -6.04 -10.60 15.57
CA ASN A 682 -6.95 -10.87 16.69
C ASN A 682 -6.83 -9.83 17.82
N LYS A 683 -6.10 -8.72 17.58
CA LYS A 683 -5.85 -7.67 18.59
C LYS A 683 -7.13 -7.10 19.22
N PHE A 684 -8.24 -7.07 18.47
CA PHE A 684 -9.51 -6.46 18.89
C PHE A 684 -10.60 -7.48 19.25
N GLU A 685 -10.25 -8.76 19.34
CA GLU A 685 -11.21 -9.81 19.69
C GLU A 685 -11.83 -9.56 21.08
N GLY A 686 -13.16 -9.63 21.16
CA GLY A 686 -13.90 -9.45 22.41
C GLY A 686 -14.06 -8.00 22.88
N ASN A 687 -13.41 -7.03 22.23
CA ASN A 687 -13.57 -5.62 22.58
C ASN A 687 -15.01 -5.14 22.26
N PRO A 688 -15.80 -4.68 23.25
CA PRO A 688 -17.19 -4.28 23.04
C PRO A 688 -17.36 -3.03 22.16
N ASN A 689 -16.37 -2.14 22.10
CA ASN A 689 -16.44 -0.89 21.34
C ASN A 689 -15.23 -0.75 20.42
N LEU A 690 -15.46 -0.58 19.12
CA LEU A 690 -14.40 -0.38 18.12
C LEU A 690 -14.79 0.78 17.20
N ALA A 691 -13.83 1.65 16.88
CA ALA A 691 -14.01 2.77 15.97
C ALA A 691 -13.09 2.66 14.76
N PHE A 692 -13.61 3.05 13.61
CA PHE A 692 -12.88 3.17 12.35
C PHE A 692 -13.00 4.60 11.84
N LYS A 693 -11.87 5.22 11.46
CA LYS A 693 -11.85 6.55 10.85
C LYS A 693 -11.38 6.49 9.41
N GLY A 694 -12.13 7.13 8.52
CA GLY A 694 -11.86 7.14 7.08
C GLY A 694 -12.38 5.90 6.37
N THR A 695 -12.18 5.87 5.05
CA THR A 695 -12.58 4.73 4.20
C THR A 695 -11.36 3.85 3.91
N PRO A 696 -11.49 2.51 3.94
CA PRO A 696 -10.39 1.59 3.65
C PRO A 696 -10.17 1.45 2.14
N ASN A 697 -9.94 2.57 1.45
CA ASN A 697 -9.77 2.56 0.01
C ASN A 697 -8.34 2.15 -0.36
N PRO A 698 -8.14 1.03 -1.09
CA PRO A 698 -6.84 0.71 -1.67
C PRO A 698 -6.39 1.82 -2.62
N ASN A 699 -5.10 1.90 -2.93
CA ASN A 699 -4.61 2.86 -3.92
C ASN A 699 -5.25 2.57 -5.30
N TYR A 700 -6.17 3.43 -5.74
CA TYR A 700 -6.93 3.24 -6.98
C TYR A 700 -6.02 3.05 -8.19
N GLY A 701 -5.02 3.90 -8.35
CA GLY A 701 -4.10 3.85 -9.48
C GLY A 701 -3.28 2.56 -9.51
N ALA A 702 -2.82 2.07 -8.35
CA ALA A 702 -2.06 0.82 -8.26
C ALA A 702 -2.95 -0.40 -8.58
N ILE A 703 -4.16 -0.45 -8.02
CA ILE A 703 -5.10 -1.55 -8.28
C ILE A 703 -5.58 -1.52 -9.74
N MET A 704 -5.72 -0.35 -10.35
CA MET A 704 -6.03 -0.21 -11.78
C MET A 704 -4.93 -0.76 -12.67
N ASP A 705 -3.66 -0.48 -12.34
CA ASP A 705 -2.52 -1.00 -13.09
C ASP A 705 -2.40 -2.52 -12.96
N GLU A 706 -2.58 -3.05 -11.75
CA GLU A 706 -2.61 -4.50 -11.48
C GLU A 706 -3.76 -5.18 -12.23
N TYR A 707 -4.97 -4.62 -12.16
CA TYR A 707 -6.13 -5.16 -12.87
C TYR A 707 -5.89 -5.17 -14.39
N ARG A 708 -5.41 -4.07 -14.96
CA ARG A 708 -5.10 -4.02 -16.40
C ARG A 708 -4.06 -5.08 -16.78
N ALA A 709 -3.00 -5.24 -16.01
CA ALA A 709 -1.96 -6.25 -16.29
C ALA A 709 -2.49 -7.70 -16.18
N ILE A 710 -3.46 -7.97 -15.29
CA ILE A 710 -4.03 -9.33 -15.13
C ILE A 710 -5.11 -9.63 -16.16
N TYR A 711 -5.96 -8.66 -16.49
CA TYR A 711 -7.15 -8.84 -17.34
C TYR A 711 -6.97 -8.36 -18.77
N GLY A 712 -5.93 -7.59 -19.06
CA GLY A 712 -5.60 -7.01 -20.36
C GLY A 712 -6.40 -5.76 -20.73
N ASN A 713 -7.38 -5.35 -19.92
CA ASN A 713 -8.20 -4.15 -20.12
C ASN A 713 -8.81 -3.69 -18.78
N LEU A 714 -9.65 -2.65 -18.81
CA LEU A 714 -10.35 -2.11 -17.63
C LEU A 714 -11.84 -2.50 -17.55
N ASP A 715 -12.31 -3.41 -18.39
CA ASP A 715 -13.71 -3.84 -18.37
C ASP A 715 -13.99 -4.54 -17.04
N GLY A 716 -15.01 -4.06 -16.31
CA GLY A 716 -15.37 -4.59 -14.99
C GLY A 716 -14.52 -4.07 -13.81
N PHE A 717 -13.54 -3.20 -14.05
CA PHE A 717 -12.64 -2.68 -13.01
C PHE A 717 -13.37 -2.01 -11.84
N GLU A 718 -14.36 -1.16 -12.11
CA GLU A 718 -15.12 -0.45 -11.06
C GLU A 718 -15.79 -1.41 -10.07
N ALA A 719 -16.39 -2.48 -10.59
CA ALA A 719 -17.04 -3.51 -9.79
C ALA A 719 -16.03 -4.33 -8.98
N TYR A 720 -14.87 -4.63 -9.57
CA TYR A 720 -13.75 -5.28 -8.88
C TYR A 720 -13.24 -4.42 -7.72
N TYR A 721 -12.97 -3.13 -7.96
CA TYR A 721 -12.47 -2.23 -6.92
C TYR A 721 -13.52 -1.98 -5.81
N ASP A 722 -14.80 -1.84 -6.16
CA ASP A 722 -15.90 -1.79 -5.17
C ASP A 722 -15.95 -3.06 -4.30
N ARG A 723 -15.73 -4.23 -4.91
CA ARG A 723 -15.65 -5.50 -4.19
C ARG A 723 -14.49 -5.50 -3.19
N LEU A 724 -13.32 -4.99 -3.58
CA LEU A 724 -12.16 -4.87 -2.69
C LEU A 724 -12.46 -3.96 -1.48
N ILE A 725 -13.10 -2.81 -1.68
CA ILE A 725 -13.51 -1.94 -0.56
C ILE A 725 -14.47 -2.68 0.38
N LYS A 726 -15.51 -3.32 -0.16
CA LYS A 726 -16.48 -4.09 0.65
C LYS A 726 -15.80 -5.23 1.40
N ALA A 727 -14.83 -5.91 0.79
CA ALA A 727 -14.02 -6.93 1.43
C ALA A 727 -13.23 -6.37 2.62
N GLN A 728 -12.58 -5.21 2.47
CA GLN A 728 -11.84 -4.55 3.54
C GLN A 728 -12.73 -4.11 4.71
N ILE A 729 -13.91 -3.58 4.40
CA ILE A 729 -14.92 -3.22 5.40
C ILE A 729 -15.38 -4.48 6.16
N LEU A 730 -15.73 -5.55 5.45
CA LEU A 730 -16.18 -6.79 6.07
C LEU A 730 -15.09 -7.40 6.98
N GLN A 731 -13.84 -7.40 6.53
CA GLN A 731 -12.69 -7.86 7.32
C GLN A 731 -12.54 -7.06 8.61
N GLY A 732 -12.68 -5.72 8.52
CA GLY A 732 -12.65 -4.81 9.66
C GLY A 732 -13.80 -5.05 10.66
N VAL A 733 -15.03 -5.16 10.17
CA VAL A 733 -16.23 -5.43 10.98
C VAL A 733 -16.09 -6.76 11.74
N GLY A 734 -15.48 -7.77 11.12
CA GLY A 734 -15.25 -9.07 11.77
C GLY A 734 -14.12 -9.11 12.81
N ARG A 735 -13.43 -7.99 13.11
CA ARG A 735 -12.31 -7.97 14.07
C ARG A 735 -12.73 -8.17 15.53
N GLN A 736 -13.92 -7.72 15.91
CA GLN A 736 -14.45 -7.91 17.28
C GLN A 736 -14.81 -9.38 17.58
N ARG A 737 -14.93 -10.22 16.53
CA ARG A 737 -15.35 -11.64 16.63
C ARG A 737 -16.67 -11.82 17.39
N CYS A 738 -17.62 -10.92 17.20
CA CYS A 738 -18.85 -10.83 17.99
C CYS A 738 -19.65 -12.15 18.04
N GLN A 739 -19.61 -12.97 16.99
CA GLN A 739 -20.23 -14.30 16.96
C GLN A 739 -19.71 -15.28 18.02
N ARG A 740 -18.50 -15.06 18.56
CA ARG A 740 -17.92 -15.89 19.65
C ARG A 740 -18.49 -15.52 21.02
N TYR A 741 -19.21 -14.41 21.12
CA TYR A 741 -19.73 -13.83 22.35
C TYR A 741 -21.23 -13.51 22.21
N PRO A 742 -22.10 -14.52 22.02
CA PRO A 742 -23.51 -14.31 21.70
C PRO A 742 -24.27 -13.49 22.75
N GLU A 743 -23.85 -13.57 24.02
CA GLU A 743 -24.47 -12.85 25.15
C GLU A 743 -23.97 -11.40 25.30
N GLN A 744 -22.91 -11.01 24.59
CA GLN A 744 -22.34 -9.65 24.64
C GLN A 744 -22.83 -8.83 23.44
N LYS A 745 -23.21 -7.58 23.71
CA LYS A 745 -23.49 -6.59 22.65
C LYS A 745 -22.21 -5.88 22.24
N PHE A 746 -22.03 -5.71 20.94
CA PHE A 746 -20.90 -5.00 20.35
C PHE A 746 -21.36 -3.74 19.64
N ARG A 747 -20.50 -2.72 19.66
CA ARG A 747 -20.67 -1.48 18.92
C ARG A 747 -19.47 -1.23 18.03
N LEU A 748 -19.76 -0.83 16.80
CA LEU A 748 -18.77 -0.43 15.81
C LEU A 748 -19.14 0.93 15.24
N PHE A 749 -18.25 1.91 15.41
CA PHE A 749 -18.44 3.27 14.90
C PHE A 749 -17.63 3.47 13.62
N MET A 750 -18.30 3.68 12.49
CA MET A 750 -17.66 3.97 11.20
C MET A 750 -17.71 5.47 10.95
N ILE A 751 -16.62 6.19 11.21
CA ILE A 751 -16.48 7.63 11.02
C ILE A 751 -15.86 7.88 9.64
N ALA A 752 -16.70 8.06 8.63
CA ALA A 752 -16.27 8.14 7.23
C ALA A 752 -17.16 9.11 6.44
N THR A 753 -16.79 9.43 5.19
CA THR A 753 -17.65 10.24 4.30
C THR A 753 -18.36 9.36 3.28
N ASP A 754 -19.68 9.46 3.19
CA ASP A 754 -20.56 8.78 2.22
C ASP A 754 -20.31 7.27 2.08
N LEU A 755 -20.12 6.58 3.21
CA LEU A 755 -19.87 5.14 3.23
C LEU A 755 -21.20 4.37 3.20
N ASN A 756 -21.39 3.48 2.21
CA ASN A 756 -22.54 2.59 2.16
C ASN A 756 -22.22 1.25 2.83
N LEU A 757 -22.94 0.94 3.92
CA LEU A 757 -22.77 -0.28 4.71
C LEU A 757 -23.94 -1.27 4.58
N ASP A 758 -24.92 -1.01 3.72
CA ASP A 758 -26.16 -1.80 3.66
C ASP A 758 -25.94 -3.28 3.35
N PHE A 759 -24.86 -3.63 2.66
CA PHE A 759 -24.49 -5.02 2.38
C PHE A 759 -24.19 -5.83 3.66
N LEU A 760 -23.89 -5.17 4.78
CA LEU A 760 -23.64 -5.84 6.06
C LEU A 760 -24.94 -6.34 6.72
N LYS A 761 -26.11 -5.78 6.37
CA LYS A 761 -27.41 -6.21 6.91
C LYS A 761 -27.69 -7.70 6.62
N ASP A 762 -27.15 -8.21 5.52
CA ASP A 762 -27.27 -9.63 5.15
C ASP A 762 -26.58 -10.58 6.15
N TYR A 763 -25.67 -10.06 6.99
CA TYR A 763 -24.98 -10.79 8.07
C TYR A 763 -25.67 -10.64 9.44
N GLY A 764 -26.79 -9.92 9.52
CA GLY A 764 -27.61 -9.76 10.72
C GLY A 764 -27.32 -8.51 11.56
N CYS A 765 -26.33 -7.69 11.20
CA CYS A 765 -26.02 -6.48 11.97
C CYS A 765 -27.12 -5.43 11.88
N LYS A 766 -27.27 -4.65 12.96
CA LYS A 766 -28.11 -3.43 12.95
C LYS A 766 -27.25 -2.26 12.52
N ILE A 767 -27.73 -1.47 11.57
CA ILE A 767 -27.00 -0.30 11.06
C ILE A 767 -27.85 0.95 11.29
N SER A 768 -27.30 1.94 11.97
CA SER A 768 -27.84 3.30 12.04
C SER A 768 -26.93 4.26 11.28
N ASN A 769 -27.52 5.16 10.50
CA ASN A 769 -26.79 6.23 9.84
C ASN A 769 -26.99 7.52 10.63
N HIS A 770 -25.89 8.24 10.83
CA HIS A 770 -25.85 9.49 11.57
C HIS A 770 -24.93 10.46 10.85
N HIS A 771 -25.05 11.73 11.16
CA HIS A 771 -24.10 12.75 10.73
C HIS A 771 -23.20 13.19 11.90
N SER A 772 -21.94 13.57 11.62
CA SER A 772 -21.00 14.05 12.65
C SER A 772 -21.53 15.21 13.48
N LEU A 773 -22.26 16.13 12.84
CA LEU A 773 -22.97 17.26 13.45
C LEU A 773 -23.93 16.84 14.59
N GLU A 774 -24.49 15.63 14.55
CA GLU A 774 -25.37 15.09 15.59
C GLU A 774 -24.62 14.78 16.90
N TYR A 775 -23.30 14.60 16.83
CA TYR A 775 -22.47 14.34 18.00
C TYR A 775 -21.84 15.62 18.54
N HIS A 776 -21.35 16.49 17.65
CA HIS A 776 -20.73 17.74 18.06
C HIS A 776 -20.97 18.84 17.01
N PRO A 777 -21.42 20.06 17.40
CA PRO A 777 -21.68 21.17 16.48
C PRO A 777 -20.52 21.44 15.51
N GLU A 778 -19.32 21.61 16.04
CA GLU A 778 -18.11 21.88 15.23
C GLU A 778 -17.58 20.67 14.45
N ALA A 779 -18.28 19.53 14.44
CA ALA A 779 -17.95 18.38 13.61
C ALA A 779 -18.63 18.42 12.22
N GLY A 780 -19.51 19.40 11.96
CA GLY A 780 -20.09 19.65 10.64
C GLY A 780 -19.19 20.48 9.70
N SER A 781 -19.65 20.70 8.47
CA SER A 781 -19.07 21.70 7.57
C SER A 781 -19.31 23.13 8.09
N PRO A 782 -18.53 24.15 7.67
CA PRO A 782 -18.76 25.53 8.10
C PRO A 782 -20.18 26.01 7.79
N THR A 783 -20.70 25.65 6.61
CA THR A 783 -22.09 25.92 6.24
C THR A 783 -23.08 25.27 7.21
N GLN A 784 -22.86 24.01 7.59
CA GLN A 784 -23.72 23.30 8.55
C GLN A 784 -23.67 23.92 9.95
N VAL A 785 -22.47 24.27 10.43
CA VAL A 785 -22.27 24.97 11.71
C VAL A 785 -23.02 26.29 11.70
N ALA A 786 -22.84 27.10 10.65
CA ALA A 786 -23.51 28.39 10.52
C ALA A 786 -25.04 28.26 10.50
N ARG A 787 -25.56 27.18 9.91
CA ARG A 787 -27.00 26.89 9.91
C ARG A 787 -27.47 26.46 11.29
N LEU A 788 -26.70 25.64 12.01
CA LEU A 788 -27.02 25.25 13.39
C LEU A 788 -27.03 26.47 14.32
N GLU A 789 -26.03 27.34 14.25
CA GLU A 789 -26.00 28.61 15.00
C GLU A 789 -27.18 29.52 14.66
N THR A 790 -27.65 29.51 13.41
CA THR A 790 -28.85 30.24 13.00
C THR A 790 -30.09 29.69 13.71
N LEU A 791 -30.21 28.38 13.86
CA LEU A 791 -31.30 27.75 14.62
C LEU A 791 -31.19 28.09 16.11
N SER A 792 -29.98 28.03 16.69
CA SER A 792 -29.74 28.41 18.09
C SER A 792 -30.09 29.87 18.34
N ALA A 793 -29.69 30.79 17.46
CA ALA A 793 -30.04 32.21 17.57
C ALA A 793 -31.56 32.44 17.51
N ILE A 794 -32.28 31.67 16.68
CA ILE A 794 -33.75 31.72 16.63
C ILE A 794 -34.36 31.22 17.94
N ALA A 795 -33.84 30.12 18.50
CA ALA A 795 -34.29 29.60 19.78
C ALA A 795 -34.05 30.62 20.92
N ASP A 796 -32.88 31.24 20.95
CA ASP A 796 -32.51 32.28 21.90
C ASP A 796 -33.43 33.50 21.81
N LEU A 797 -33.68 34.01 20.60
CA LEU A 797 -34.59 35.14 20.38
C LEU A 797 -36.01 34.78 20.81
N SER A 798 -36.45 33.56 20.52
CA SER A 798 -37.76 33.06 20.94
C SER A 798 -37.86 32.96 22.47
N ALA A 799 -36.84 32.44 23.15
CA ALA A 799 -36.79 32.31 24.60
C ALA A 799 -36.77 33.68 25.31
N ARG A 800 -36.10 34.67 24.70
CA ARG A 800 -36.06 36.07 25.19
C ARG A 800 -37.33 36.86 24.88
N GLY A 801 -38.27 36.31 24.11
CA GLY A 801 -39.48 37.02 23.65
C GLY A 801 -39.20 38.14 22.63
N THR A 802 -38.00 38.16 22.04
CA THR A 802 -37.58 39.17 21.07
C THR A 802 -38.13 38.82 19.69
N LYS A 803 -38.56 39.83 18.92
CA LYS A 803 -39.01 39.63 17.55
C LYS A 803 -37.89 39.04 16.68
N ILE A 804 -38.10 37.83 16.18
CA ILE A 804 -37.13 37.12 15.34
C ILE A 804 -37.08 37.78 13.95
N THR A 805 -35.96 38.44 13.64
CA THR A 805 -35.70 39.09 12.34
C THR A 805 -34.31 38.71 11.82
N LEU A 806 -34.08 38.86 10.51
CA LEU A 806 -32.76 38.61 9.92
C LEU A 806 -31.66 39.47 10.57
N GLN A 807 -31.98 40.71 10.96
CA GLN A 807 -31.02 41.59 11.64
C GLN A 807 -30.70 41.07 13.04
N ALA A 808 -31.73 40.76 13.84
CA ALA A 808 -31.54 40.26 15.20
C ALA A 808 -30.77 38.91 15.25
N ILE A 809 -30.96 38.05 14.25
CA ILE A 809 -30.16 36.83 14.10
C ILE A 809 -28.70 37.15 13.75
N GLY A 810 -28.49 38.10 12.84
CA GLY A 810 -27.15 38.58 12.47
C GLY A 810 -26.40 39.16 13.66
N ASP A 811 -27.07 40.02 14.44
CA ASP A 811 -26.50 40.67 15.63
C ASP A 811 -26.08 39.63 16.71
N LEU A 812 -26.87 38.56 16.91
CA LEU A 812 -26.54 37.49 17.85
C LEU A 812 -25.37 36.61 17.41
N ARG A 813 -25.17 36.47 16.10
CA ARG A 813 -24.13 35.62 15.50
C ARG A 813 -22.89 36.40 15.08
N ASP A 814 -22.90 37.72 15.28
CA ASP A 814 -21.87 38.65 14.78
C ASP A 814 -21.63 38.53 13.26
N VAL A 815 -22.72 38.47 12.49
CA VAL A 815 -22.68 38.40 11.01
C VAL A 815 -23.68 39.35 10.36
N SER A 816 -23.42 39.75 9.12
CA SER A 816 -24.33 40.66 8.40
C SER A 816 -25.71 40.03 8.15
N ARG A 817 -26.75 40.88 8.15
CA ARG A 817 -28.12 40.50 7.77
C ARG A 817 -28.17 39.77 6.42
N GLU A 818 -27.36 40.22 5.45
CA GLU A 818 -27.34 39.65 4.11
C GLU A 818 -26.67 38.27 4.09
N ALA A 819 -25.68 38.03 4.95
CA ALA A 819 -25.08 36.70 5.12
C ALA A 819 -26.11 35.69 5.66
N VAL A 820 -26.89 36.07 6.68
CA VAL A 820 -27.98 35.22 7.21
C VAL A 820 -29.03 34.96 6.13
N ARG A 821 -29.40 35.99 5.36
CA ARG A 821 -30.36 35.85 4.25
C ARG A 821 -29.87 34.87 3.19
N LYS A 822 -28.64 35.02 2.71
CA LYS A 822 -28.02 34.13 1.71
C LYS A 822 -27.94 32.70 2.22
N LEU A 823 -27.56 32.50 3.49
CA LEU A 823 -27.48 31.18 4.12
C LEU A 823 -28.83 30.46 4.11
N ILE A 824 -29.91 31.16 4.50
CA ILE A 824 -31.27 30.61 4.50
C ILE A 824 -31.77 30.38 3.06
N GLN A 825 -31.52 31.31 2.14
CA GLN A 825 -31.93 31.16 0.74
C GLN A 825 -31.23 30.02 0.01
N LYS A 826 -29.92 29.82 0.23
CA LYS A 826 -29.15 28.70 -0.36
C LYS A 826 -29.71 27.33 0.03
N SER A 827 -30.32 27.22 1.22
CA SER A 827 -30.99 25.98 1.67
C SER A 827 -32.37 25.76 1.04
N GLY A 828 -32.91 26.74 0.32
CA GLY A 828 -34.27 26.69 -0.22
C GLY A 828 -35.36 26.89 0.84
N LEU A 829 -35.06 27.56 1.96
CA LEU A 829 -36.06 27.91 2.97
C LEU A 829 -36.23 29.43 3.07
N THR A 830 -37.29 29.85 3.75
CA THR A 830 -37.50 31.25 4.14
C THR A 830 -37.46 31.36 5.65
N LEU A 831 -37.08 32.53 6.18
CA LEU A 831 -37.05 32.76 7.63
C LEU A 831 -38.41 32.47 8.28
N ALA A 832 -39.51 32.85 7.62
CA ALA A 832 -40.87 32.59 8.12
C ALA A 832 -41.25 31.10 8.15
N LYS A 833 -40.70 30.28 7.23
CA LYS A 833 -40.84 28.82 7.30
C LYS A 833 -40.01 28.27 8.45
N LEU A 834 -38.75 28.70 8.59
CA LEU A 834 -37.83 28.27 9.64
C LEU A 834 -38.36 28.58 11.06
N ILE A 835 -38.87 29.79 11.28
CA ILE A 835 -39.47 30.20 12.57
C ILE A 835 -40.67 29.32 12.92
N ARG A 836 -41.56 29.03 11.96
CA ARG A 836 -42.73 28.17 12.19
C ARG A 836 -42.31 26.76 12.64
N PHE A 837 -41.25 26.20 12.06
CA PHE A 837 -40.70 24.91 12.50
C PHE A 837 -40.14 25.00 13.92
N MET A 838 -39.30 25.99 14.19
CA MET A 838 -38.67 26.17 15.50
C MET A 838 -39.69 26.39 16.62
N GLN A 839 -40.74 27.18 16.38
CA GLN A 839 -41.82 27.38 17.35
C GLN A 839 -42.56 26.09 17.68
N LYS A 840 -42.77 25.22 16.69
CA LYS A 840 -43.39 23.90 16.88
C LYS A 840 -42.49 22.96 17.68
N ILE A 841 -41.19 22.97 17.41
CA ILE A 841 -40.18 22.19 18.16
C ILE A 841 -40.14 22.63 19.62
N LEU A 842 -39.95 23.92 19.87
CA LEU A 842 -39.86 24.51 21.21
C LEU A 842 -41.13 24.27 22.04
N SER A 843 -42.28 24.08 21.39
CA SER A 843 -43.55 23.72 22.05
C SER A 843 -43.64 22.25 22.47
N THR A 844 -42.73 21.39 22.01
CA THR A 844 -42.77 19.93 22.21
C THR A 844 -41.56 19.33 22.94
N GLY A 845 -40.54 20.13 23.30
CA GLY A 845 -39.32 19.69 23.99
C GLY A 845 -38.06 20.49 23.58
N SER A 846 -36.89 20.13 24.13
CA SER A 846 -35.58 20.76 23.85
C SER A 846 -35.14 20.53 22.40
N ILE A 847 -34.23 21.39 21.90
CA ILE A 847 -33.49 21.15 20.65
C ILE A 847 -32.72 19.82 20.72
N ASP A 848 -32.26 19.40 21.89
CA ASP A 848 -31.53 18.13 22.07
C ASP A 848 -32.38 16.90 21.68
N THR A 849 -33.71 17.01 21.82
CA THR A 849 -34.67 15.93 21.51
C THR A 849 -34.89 15.74 20.00
N LEU A 850 -34.45 16.68 19.15
CA LEU A 850 -34.48 16.55 17.68
C LEU A 850 -33.42 15.60 17.13
N ILE A 851 -32.34 15.40 17.88
CA ILE A 851 -31.16 14.65 17.44
C ILE A 851 -31.29 13.16 17.83
N GLU A 852 -32.08 12.82 18.87
CA GLU A 852 -32.22 11.45 19.39
C GLU A 852 -33.30 10.57 18.73
N GLY A 853 -33.75 10.87 17.50
CA GLY A 853 -34.41 9.87 16.65
C GLY A 853 -35.80 9.35 17.11
N VAL A 854 -36.62 10.17 17.76
CA VAL A 854 -38.01 9.78 18.11
C VAL A 854 -38.99 10.20 17.00
N ASP A 855 -39.48 9.18 16.29
CA ASP A 855 -40.70 9.06 15.47
C ASP A 855 -41.52 10.34 15.16
N ARG A 856 -40.93 11.28 14.40
CA ARG A 856 -41.62 12.44 13.78
C ARG A 856 -41.19 12.62 12.33
N LYS A 857 -41.43 11.60 11.51
CA LYS A 857 -40.85 11.44 10.16
C LYS A 857 -41.00 12.62 9.21
N PHE A 858 -42.14 13.34 9.22
CA PHE A 858 -42.37 14.41 8.24
C PHE A 858 -41.85 15.79 8.68
N GLU A 859 -41.81 16.06 9.99
CA GLU A 859 -41.50 17.41 10.54
C GLU A 859 -40.00 17.63 10.74
N VAL A 860 -39.24 16.55 10.94
CA VAL A 860 -37.79 16.56 11.08
C VAL A 860 -37.09 16.66 9.70
N LYS A 861 -37.77 16.26 8.62
CA LYS A 861 -37.23 16.21 7.24
C LYS A 861 -36.75 17.57 6.73
N GLN A 862 -37.50 18.65 6.98
CA GLN A 862 -37.13 20.01 6.54
C GLN A 862 -35.99 20.62 7.37
N LEU A 863 -35.85 20.22 8.64
CA LEU A 863 -34.75 20.65 9.50
C LEU A 863 -33.47 19.86 9.19
N ARG A 864 -33.59 18.55 8.93
CA ARG A 864 -32.50 17.72 8.36
C ARG A 864 -32.07 18.26 6.99
N GLN A 865 -33.00 18.64 6.11
CA GLN A 865 -32.69 19.28 4.83
C GLN A 865 -31.97 20.62 5.01
N PHE A 866 -32.41 21.46 5.95
CA PHE A 866 -31.72 22.72 6.28
C PHE A 866 -30.29 22.44 6.74
N LEU A 867 -30.05 21.40 7.53
CA LEU A 867 -28.73 21.00 8.01
C LEU A 867 -27.95 20.10 7.02
N GLU A 868 -28.48 19.86 5.82
CA GLU A 868 -27.88 18.94 4.82
C GLU A 868 -27.65 17.51 5.33
N LEU A 869 -28.50 17.04 6.26
CA LEU A 869 -28.46 15.69 6.80
C LEU A 869 -29.24 14.74 5.88
N GLU A 870 -28.61 13.63 5.49
CA GLU A 870 -29.25 12.47 4.81
C GLU A 870 -30.06 12.77 3.54
N PHE A 871 -29.53 13.60 2.63
CA PHE A 871 -30.19 13.98 1.38
C PHE A 871 -30.74 12.79 0.56
N GLU A 872 -30.04 11.66 0.53
CA GLU A 872 -30.46 10.44 -0.17
C GLU A 872 -31.69 9.76 0.47
N ALA A 873 -31.78 9.75 1.81
CA ALA A 873 -32.95 9.23 2.52
C ALA A 873 -34.17 10.12 2.28
N ILE A 874 -33.96 11.44 2.30
CA ILE A 874 -34.99 12.45 1.98
C ILE A 874 -35.50 12.26 0.55
N ALA A 875 -34.60 12.04 -0.42
CA ALA A 875 -34.96 11.79 -1.81
C ALA A 875 -35.72 10.46 -1.99
N THR A 876 -35.29 9.41 -1.29
CA THR A 876 -35.94 8.08 -1.33
C THR A 876 -37.35 8.10 -0.76
N GLU A 877 -37.55 8.76 0.39
CA GLU A 877 -38.88 8.97 0.96
C GLU A 877 -39.76 9.79 0.02
N THR A 878 -39.20 10.83 -0.62
CA THR A 878 -39.93 11.65 -1.57
C THR A 878 -40.36 10.84 -2.81
N LEU A 879 -39.51 9.95 -3.31
CA LEU A 879 -39.88 9.01 -4.37
C LEU A 879 -40.94 7.99 -3.92
N ALA A 880 -40.87 7.51 -2.68
CA ALA A 880 -41.88 6.61 -2.10
C ALA A 880 -43.23 7.32 -1.96
N ASP A 881 -43.22 8.59 -1.54
CA ASP A 881 -44.39 9.45 -1.49
C ASP A 881 -44.97 9.61 -2.90
N ILE A 882 -44.18 10.03 -3.90
CA ILE A 882 -44.62 10.12 -5.30
C ILE A 882 -45.28 8.83 -5.79
N LYS A 883 -44.66 7.67 -5.49
CA LYS A 883 -45.20 6.34 -5.84
C LYS A 883 -46.53 6.03 -5.15
N THR A 884 -46.75 6.52 -3.94
CA THR A 884 -47.91 6.19 -3.11
C THR A 884 -49.11 7.08 -3.42
N MET A 885 -48.89 8.37 -3.68
CA MET A 885 -49.96 9.36 -3.90
C MET A 885 -50.19 9.69 -5.38
N GLY A 886 -49.27 9.32 -6.27
CA GLY A 886 -49.32 9.65 -7.70
C GLY A 886 -48.74 11.03 -7.99
N TRP A 887 -48.14 11.18 -9.18
CA TRP A 887 -47.40 12.39 -9.56
C TRP A 887 -48.25 13.66 -9.50
N GLU A 888 -49.47 13.65 -10.06
CA GLU A 888 -50.36 14.83 -10.05
C GLU A 888 -50.71 15.31 -8.64
N VAL A 889 -51.00 14.38 -7.72
CA VAL A 889 -51.33 14.71 -6.33
C VAL A 889 -50.09 15.23 -5.61
N PHE A 890 -48.94 14.60 -5.82
CA PHE A 890 -47.66 15.07 -5.27
C PHE A 890 -47.29 16.46 -5.79
N GLU A 891 -47.48 16.73 -7.08
CA GLU A 891 -47.17 18.01 -7.70
C GLU A 891 -48.03 19.13 -7.14
N LYS A 892 -49.34 18.91 -7.11
CA LYS A 892 -50.33 19.89 -6.67
C LYS A 892 -50.30 20.15 -5.17
N THR A 893 -49.91 19.14 -4.39
CA THR A 893 -49.89 19.23 -2.91
C THR A 893 -48.53 19.68 -2.39
N TYR A 894 -47.43 19.32 -3.06
CA TYR A 894 -46.07 19.50 -2.53
C TYR A 894 -45.15 20.29 -3.47
N LEU A 895 -45.02 19.95 -4.77
CA LEU A 895 -44.10 20.66 -5.69
C LEU A 895 -44.40 22.17 -5.77
N GLN A 896 -45.66 22.56 -5.87
CA GLN A 896 -46.04 23.97 -5.93
C GLN A 896 -45.74 24.79 -4.65
N THR A 897 -45.34 24.12 -3.55
CA THR A 897 -44.99 24.77 -2.27
C THR A 897 -43.47 24.87 -2.03
N PHE A 898 -42.65 24.19 -2.84
CA PHE A 898 -41.19 24.25 -2.78
C PHE A 898 -40.67 25.47 -3.58
N PRO A 899 -39.61 26.14 -3.09
CA PRO A 899 -39.00 27.23 -3.84
C PRO A 899 -38.16 26.72 -5.02
N GLU A 900 -38.02 27.59 -6.02
CA GLU A 900 -37.41 27.33 -7.33
C GLU A 900 -36.06 26.59 -7.31
N PRO A 901 -35.10 26.88 -6.40
CA PRO A 901 -33.82 26.16 -6.37
C PRO A 901 -33.96 24.69 -5.93
N VAL A 902 -34.94 24.38 -5.08
CA VAL A 902 -35.24 23.02 -4.62
C VAL A 902 -35.98 22.27 -5.72
N LEU A 903 -36.91 22.95 -6.40
CA LEU A 903 -37.56 22.42 -7.59
C LEU A 903 -36.55 22.09 -8.68
N ALA A 904 -35.57 22.96 -8.95
CA ALA A 904 -34.51 22.71 -9.91
C ALA A 904 -33.65 21.49 -9.53
N ARG A 905 -33.34 21.29 -8.24
CA ARG A 905 -32.59 20.12 -7.76
C ARG A 905 -33.41 18.83 -7.80
N ILE A 906 -34.67 18.86 -7.38
CA ILE A 906 -35.59 17.71 -7.47
C ILE A 906 -35.86 17.37 -8.93
N ALA A 907 -36.11 18.36 -9.78
CA ALA A 907 -36.32 18.19 -11.22
C ALA A 907 -35.04 17.67 -11.90
N ALA A 908 -33.86 18.19 -11.59
CA ALA A 908 -32.59 17.67 -12.12
C ALA A 908 -32.38 16.19 -11.73
N VAL A 909 -32.75 15.82 -10.50
CA VAL A 909 -32.70 14.43 -10.02
C VAL A 909 -33.73 13.54 -10.72
N LEU A 910 -34.94 14.04 -10.99
CA LEU A 910 -35.99 13.31 -11.69
C LEU A 910 -35.74 13.20 -13.21
N LEU A 911 -35.29 14.28 -13.85
CA LEU A 911 -34.88 14.31 -15.27
C LEU A 911 -33.72 13.35 -15.52
N ALA A 912 -32.74 13.31 -14.61
CA ALA A 912 -31.63 12.36 -14.68
C ALA A 912 -32.04 10.88 -14.53
N LEU A 913 -33.29 10.60 -14.16
CA LEU A 913 -33.88 9.25 -14.10
C LEU A 913 -34.73 8.89 -15.33
N ILE A 914 -35.19 9.88 -16.10
CA ILE A 914 -35.99 9.68 -17.31
C ILE A 914 -35.06 9.45 -18.53
N ASP A 915 -33.79 9.84 -18.42
CA ASP A 915 -32.79 9.80 -19.50
C ASP A 915 -32.15 8.41 -19.74
N GLU A 916 -32.90 7.32 -19.49
CA GLU A 916 -32.51 5.96 -19.93
C GLU A 916 -33.32 5.44 -21.12
N GLU A 917 -34.38 6.13 -21.55
CA GLU A 917 -35.01 5.85 -22.85
C GLU A 917 -34.95 7.08 -23.74
N ARG A 918 -34.28 6.92 -24.90
CA ARG A 918 -34.34 7.85 -26.03
C ARG A 918 -35.80 8.18 -26.35
N ILE A 919 -36.32 9.27 -25.78
CA ILE A 919 -37.46 9.98 -26.36
C ILE A 919 -36.86 10.80 -27.51
N ILE A 920 -37.03 10.30 -28.72
CA ILE A 920 -36.87 11.09 -29.94
C ILE A 920 -37.90 12.22 -29.82
N PHE A 921 -37.44 13.46 -29.61
CA PHE A 921 -38.28 14.63 -29.81
C PHE A 921 -38.65 14.70 -31.30
N ASP A 922 -39.81 14.17 -31.66
CA ASP A 922 -40.50 14.60 -32.88
C ASP A 922 -40.92 16.06 -32.64
N SER A 923 -40.44 16.95 -33.50
CA SER A 923 -40.60 18.41 -33.43
C SER A 923 -42.00 18.89 -33.82
N SER A 924 -43.01 18.06 -33.65
CA SER A 924 -44.41 18.39 -33.91
C SER A 924 -45.05 18.99 -32.65
N PRO A 925 -45.70 20.17 -32.72
CA PRO A 925 -46.31 20.80 -31.55
C PRO A 925 -47.46 19.94 -31.02
N PRO A 926 -47.67 19.88 -29.69
CA PRO A 926 -48.67 19.00 -29.10
C PRO A 926 -50.09 19.46 -29.52
N PRO A 927 -51.02 18.52 -29.77
CA PRO A 927 -52.42 18.87 -29.84
C PRO A 927 -52.85 19.40 -28.47
N GLN A 928 -53.56 20.53 -28.49
CA GLN A 928 -54.08 21.17 -27.30
C GLN A 928 -55.01 20.21 -26.54
N ASN A 929 -54.72 20.06 -25.24
CA ASN A 929 -55.41 19.29 -24.21
C ASN A 929 -54.94 17.84 -24.03
N GLU A 930 -53.98 17.64 -23.11
CA GLU A 930 -54.16 16.96 -21.81
C GLU A 930 -52.92 17.15 -20.92
#